data_AF-A0A9P5S8W1-F1
#
_entry.id   AF-A0A9P5S8W1-F1
#
_cell.length_a   1.000
_cell.length_b   1.000
_cell.length_c   1.000
_cell.angle_alpha   90.00
_cell.angle_beta   90.00
_cell.angle_gamma   90.00
#
_symmetry.space_group_name_H-M   'P 1'
#
loop_
_entity.id
_entity.type
_entity.pdbx_description
1 polymer ?
#
loop_
_entity_poly.entity_id
_entity_poly.type
_entity_poly.pdbx_seq_one_letter_code
_entity_poly.pdbx_strand_id
1 'polypeptide(L)'
;MERNRSPSTPASQRPSSPPQPISNNSPSVIPSSASTAYNIHHSDLESSPNSSTSWRRGAQHKRDSSQGTNMHDSDYDDDNETGSYKKNNNLASNSLLPTSVSEDSRSSPIFNSRNNNSNNNAPARTVVSIRILGILILISLFSWFYLEALAGGDIEWVKDHLSMLGVNLVLSVLCLTVAVTLIALTPMSTLFAGCLFAGMAVILVALKKWDDGESFETHGAYNMLVFLVIAIPLNGLIQSILLCQRKMSTAKFHRLMTFSIVGTAFLTTMMLMYYHSIWGQGANGAHLAHGSRAGQELCEWQGVNIPVVDLLPNYIQNFWTGQLSCPAVTGIEAEWTYDGILTIRCLNKGFKDSDQQPTYDILPDTRFWSAADKIMHTYNKKINERTIRRTYTEPVHVDVEGVESIIANCEQDVSKILIRVTRHDEVLERVRAVAKARQEQEETTTKATEEERRLVDILHGDSPVTDDNSNGATDTDTDTDNNSNSDTTKPTGKKPRKPNVMVLFMDAVARRQFYRKLAKTATVVARLDKSAQGGPQLHEFFRYHAVGFNTNANSRVVYTNTPDRQEPAAPPIWKDFYEAGYITSRVEDNCEDWSTQYTGRESSQYFDHELQAPFCLPPYYALEGNPFSNFAGPYSIVARCMHGSNVHTYAIEYMNQFRKAYPDQPWFQMGSFIEGHEGTGEVLLTIDDDLSKFLKGMEEDGSLENTIVFMMADHGLHMGINFMFTPNGRIEHMNPYLSVILPPLITKHYPSLARGLTHNQQSLVTGYEIHATLKMLASGQMPEYGDDDDVDGGAWRRGTLFDEELDPARTCEQAKVPAEYCHCK
;
A
#
# COMPACT_ATOMS: atom_id res chain seq x y z
N MET A 1 -8.83 -55.45 -1.35
CA MET A 1 -9.08 -55.83 -2.75
C MET A 1 -8.18 -55.00 -3.65
N GLU A 2 -7.15 -55.68 -4.14
CA GLU A 2 -6.30 -55.45 -5.32
C GLU A 2 -6.38 -54.16 -6.18
N ARG A 3 -5.16 -53.58 -6.37
CA ARG A 3 -4.44 -53.17 -7.62
C ARG A 3 -4.15 -51.67 -7.74
N ASN A 4 -2.89 -51.23 -7.54
CA ASN A 4 -1.68 -51.32 -8.39
C ASN A 4 -1.62 -50.31 -9.56
N ARG A 5 -0.78 -49.27 -9.46
CA ARG A 5 0.57 -49.20 -10.08
C ARG A 5 1.21 -47.80 -9.94
N SER A 6 2.46 -47.80 -9.49
CA SER A 6 3.45 -46.71 -9.52
C SER A 6 4.30 -46.77 -10.83
N PRO A 7 5.43 -46.04 -10.98
CA PRO A 7 5.54 -44.80 -11.76
C PRO A 7 6.59 -44.90 -12.89
N SER A 8 6.82 -43.82 -13.65
CA SER A 8 8.06 -43.71 -14.46
C SER A 8 8.50 -42.26 -14.71
N THR A 9 9.81 -42.06 -14.55
CA THR A 9 10.72 -41.00 -15.06
C THR A 9 11.99 -41.75 -15.50
N PRO A 10 13.04 -41.13 -16.10
CA PRO A 10 13.16 -39.93 -16.95
C PRO A 10 14.01 -40.23 -18.24
N ALA A 11 14.19 -39.28 -19.17
CA ALA A 11 15.38 -39.21 -20.04
C ALA A 11 15.54 -37.89 -20.82
N SER A 12 16.81 -37.49 -20.97
CA SER A 12 17.40 -36.31 -21.60
C SER A 12 17.26 -36.19 -23.14
N GLN A 13 17.43 -34.99 -23.70
CA GLN A 13 18.48 -34.67 -24.72
C GLN A 13 18.43 -33.19 -25.21
N ARG A 14 19.59 -32.55 -25.29
CA ARG A 14 20.02 -31.42 -26.18
C ARG A 14 20.99 -32.04 -27.23
N PRO A 15 21.53 -31.36 -28.29
CA PRO A 15 21.46 -29.94 -28.70
C PRO A 15 21.25 -29.69 -30.23
N SER A 16 21.10 -28.43 -30.67
CA SER A 16 21.69 -27.90 -31.93
C SER A 16 21.49 -26.38 -32.09
N SER A 17 22.47 -25.72 -32.69
CA SER A 17 22.56 -24.30 -33.13
C SER A 17 23.18 -24.29 -34.55
N PRO A 18 23.36 -23.17 -35.29
CA PRO A 18 22.74 -21.83 -35.37
C PRO A 18 22.26 -21.50 -36.83
N PRO A 19 21.88 -20.24 -37.17
CA PRO A 19 22.85 -19.38 -37.90
C PRO A 19 22.74 -17.85 -37.64
N GLN A 20 23.81 -17.14 -38.00
CA GLN A 20 24.04 -15.68 -38.16
C GLN A 20 24.71 -15.48 -39.55
N PRO A 21 25.00 -14.27 -40.11
CA PRO A 21 24.66 -12.87 -39.74
C PRO A 21 24.18 -11.99 -40.95
N ILE A 22 23.73 -10.74 -40.71
CA ILE A 22 23.86 -9.61 -41.66
C ILE A 22 24.19 -8.31 -40.89
N SER A 23 25.11 -7.54 -41.48
CA SER A 23 25.91 -6.44 -40.96
C SER A 23 25.40 -5.01 -41.25
N ASN A 24 25.99 -4.05 -40.53
CA ASN A 24 26.34 -2.65 -40.91
C ASN A 24 25.29 -1.52 -40.76
N ASN A 25 25.50 -0.62 -39.79
CA ASN A 25 26.21 0.67 -39.96
C ASN A 25 26.01 1.62 -38.76
N SER A 26 27.11 2.16 -38.24
CA SER A 26 27.17 3.40 -37.44
C SER A 26 27.22 4.63 -38.38
N PRO A 27 27.01 5.87 -37.87
CA PRO A 27 28.16 6.59 -37.28
C PRO A 27 27.86 7.46 -36.04
N SER A 28 28.95 7.66 -35.31
CA SER A 28 29.31 8.53 -34.19
C SER A 28 29.03 10.04 -34.35
N VAL A 29 28.68 10.74 -33.25
CA VAL A 29 29.14 12.11 -32.92
C VAL A 29 29.15 12.34 -31.38
N ILE A 30 30.29 12.84 -30.88
CA ILE A 30 30.63 13.49 -29.59
C ILE A 30 31.32 14.83 -30.03
N PRO A 31 31.45 15.99 -29.30
CA PRO A 31 31.62 16.20 -27.83
C PRO A 31 30.98 17.46 -27.19
N SER A 32 31.31 17.62 -25.89
CA SER A 32 31.64 18.87 -25.14
C SER A 32 30.54 19.34 -24.16
N SER A 33 30.72 19.22 -22.84
CA SER A 33 31.61 19.93 -21.91
C SER A 33 31.27 21.42 -21.76
N ALA A 34 30.65 21.79 -20.64
CA ALA A 34 30.76 23.14 -20.09
C ALA A 34 30.50 23.11 -18.58
N SER A 35 31.61 23.12 -17.84
CA SER A 35 31.71 23.65 -16.50
C SER A 35 31.18 25.08 -16.43
N THR A 36 30.34 25.40 -15.44
CA THR A 36 30.29 26.77 -14.93
C THR A 36 30.15 26.74 -13.42
N ALA A 37 31.26 27.03 -12.76
CA ALA A 37 31.29 27.47 -11.37
C ALA A 37 30.53 28.79 -11.25
N TYR A 38 29.66 28.88 -10.25
CA TYR A 38 29.29 30.16 -9.66
C TYR A 38 29.44 30.07 -8.14
N ASN A 39 30.58 30.56 -7.68
CA ASN A 39 30.77 31.06 -6.33
C ASN A 39 29.80 32.22 -6.10
N ILE A 40 28.92 32.11 -5.12
CA ILE A 40 28.43 33.27 -4.38
C ILE A 40 28.65 33.01 -2.90
N HIS A 41 29.35 33.96 -2.31
CA HIS A 41 29.78 34.03 -0.93
C HIS A 41 28.64 33.89 0.08
N HIS A 42 28.98 33.18 1.16
CA HIS A 42 28.44 33.32 2.50
C HIS A 42 28.13 34.76 2.89
N SER A 43 26.97 34.96 3.52
CA SER A 43 26.84 35.89 4.63
C SER A 43 25.94 35.28 5.68
N ASP A 44 26.54 35.14 6.86
CA ASP A 44 26.00 34.64 8.12
C ASP A 44 24.72 35.36 8.55
N LEU A 45 23.90 34.69 9.37
CA LEU A 45 23.42 35.26 10.64
C LEU A 45 22.83 34.14 11.52
N GLU A 46 23.56 33.89 12.60
CA GLU A 46 23.20 33.03 13.72
C GLU A 46 22.07 33.63 14.58
N SER A 47 21.18 32.74 15.03
CA SER A 47 20.68 32.57 16.40
C SER A 47 19.71 33.58 17.07
N SER A 48 18.66 32.95 17.60
CA SER A 48 18.08 33.13 18.95
C SER A 48 16.82 34.01 19.17
N PRO A 49 16.01 33.71 20.22
CA PRO A 49 14.55 33.65 20.14
C PRO A 49 13.83 34.60 21.11
N ASN A 50 12.49 34.49 21.13
CA ASN A 50 11.50 35.09 22.04
C ASN A 50 11.09 36.55 21.80
N SER A 51 9.82 36.77 21.43
CA SER A 51 8.79 37.20 22.41
C SER A 51 7.45 37.54 21.75
N SER A 52 6.41 37.24 22.52
CA SER A 52 5.01 37.65 22.39
C SER A 52 4.80 39.15 22.14
N THR A 53 3.80 39.52 21.32
CA THR A 53 2.61 40.29 21.76
C THR A 53 1.63 40.63 20.61
N SER A 54 0.37 40.25 20.85
CA SER A 54 -0.91 40.89 20.51
C SER A 54 -0.99 42.10 19.56
N TRP A 55 -1.96 42.08 18.63
CA TRP A 55 -2.90 43.19 18.43
C TRP A 55 -4.31 42.69 18.04
N ARG A 56 -5.31 43.18 18.78
CA ARG A 56 -6.77 43.04 18.56
C ARG A 56 -7.33 44.20 17.73
N ARG A 57 -8.44 43.93 17.02
CA ARG A 57 -9.72 44.70 16.94
C ARG A 57 -10.72 43.75 16.22
N GLY A 58 -11.83 43.25 16.80
CA GLY A 58 -12.94 43.92 17.50
C GLY A 58 -13.93 44.44 16.45
N ALA A 59 -15.21 44.06 16.35
CA ALA A 59 -16.28 43.83 17.33
C ALA A 59 -17.41 42.98 16.66
N GLN A 60 -18.08 42.00 17.30
CA GLN A 60 -19.02 42.00 18.46
C GLN A 60 -20.50 42.31 18.10
N HIS A 61 -21.38 41.30 18.21
CA HIS A 61 -22.69 41.27 18.91
C HIS A 61 -23.25 39.82 18.82
N LYS A 62 -23.24 38.98 19.88
CA LYS A 62 -24.21 38.83 21.01
C LYS A 62 -25.66 38.72 20.52
N ARG A 63 -26.49 37.73 20.89
CA ARG A 63 -26.62 36.91 22.11
C ARG A 63 -27.67 35.80 21.90
N ASP A 64 -27.54 34.72 22.69
CA ASP A 64 -28.55 33.89 23.40
C ASP A 64 -29.74 33.30 22.61
N SER A 65 -30.33 32.13 22.89
CA SER A 65 -30.05 30.95 23.73
C SER A 65 -31.24 29.99 23.52
N SER A 66 -31.02 28.71 23.83
CA SER A 66 -31.99 27.72 24.35
C SER A 66 -33.13 27.14 23.47
N GLN A 67 -33.00 25.81 23.30
CA GLN A 67 -33.98 24.74 23.55
C GLN A 67 -35.28 24.64 22.74
N GLY A 68 -35.53 23.42 22.25
CA GLY A 68 -36.82 22.75 22.46
C GLY A 68 -37.58 22.28 21.22
N THR A 69 -37.36 21.01 20.85
CA THR A 69 -38.36 19.97 20.54
C THR A 69 -39.51 20.19 19.52
N ASN A 70 -39.58 19.19 18.63
CA ASN A 70 -40.76 18.50 18.09
C ASN A 70 -41.66 19.14 17.00
N MET A 71 -41.53 18.55 15.80
CA MET A 71 -42.54 17.69 15.13
C MET A 71 -43.91 18.26 14.71
N HIS A 72 -44.21 17.96 13.45
CA HIS A 72 -45.51 17.81 12.74
C HIS A 72 -46.11 18.96 11.90
N ASP A 73 -46.19 18.62 10.61
CA ASP A 73 -47.34 18.59 9.71
C ASP A 73 -48.10 19.85 9.25
N SER A 74 -48.29 19.82 7.93
CA SER A 74 -49.46 20.20 7.13
C SER A 74 -49.71 21.68 6.81
N ASP A 75 -49.70 21.92 5.49
CA ASP A 75 -50.64 22.69 4.67
C ASP A 75 -51.42 23.84 5.33
N TYR A 76 -51.36 25.03 4.73
CA TYR A 76 -52.57 25.74 4.30
C TYR A 76 -52.25 26.86 3.30
N ASP A 77 -53.08 26.91 2.25
CA ASP A 77 -53.19 27.93 1.23
C ASP A 77 -53.73 29.28 1.73
N ASP A 78 -53.48 30.30 0.89
CA ASP A 78 -54.27 31.50 0.58
C ASP A 78 -54.69 32.48 1.70
N ASP A 79 -54.34 33.77 1.52
CA ASP A 79 -55.35 34.78 1.19
C ASP A 79 -54.81 36.18 0.84
N ASN A 80 -55.38 36.71 -0.26
CA ASN A 80 -55.93 38.05 -0.48
C ASN A 80 -55.08 39.32 -0.76
N GLU A 81 -55.16 39.69 -2.05
CA GLU A 81 -55.89 40.85 -2.63
C GLU A 81 -55.51 42.32 -2.33
N THR A 82 -55.24 43.05 -3.42
CA THR A 82 -55.98 44.20 -4.01
C THR A 82 -54.99 45.07 -4.79
N GLY A 83 -55.19 45.63 -6.00
CA GLY A 83 -56.25 45.67 -7.00
C GLY A 83 -55.91 46.82 -7.98
N SER A 84 -56.26 46.73 -9.28
CA SER A 84 -56.89 47.81 -10.07
C SER A 84 -56.85 47.59 -11.60
N TYR A 85 -58.00 47.91 -12.19
CA TYR A 85 -58.49 47.78 -13.56
C TYR A 85 -57.79 48.59 -14.65
N LYS A 86 -57.79 48.06 -15.89
CA LYS A 86 -58.54 48.64 -17.04
C LYS A 86 -58.62 47.70 -18.24
N LYS A 87 -59.83 47.63 -18.79
CA LYS A 87 -60.27 46.85 -19.97
C LYS A 87 -60.53 47.83 -21.12
N ASN A 88 -60.25 47.44 -22.36
CA ASN A 88 -61.06 47.84 -23.52
C ASN A 88 -60.93 46.81 -24.65
N ASN A 89 -62.11 46.43 -25.17
CA ASN A 89 -62.34 45.48 -26.26
C ASN A 89 -62.14 46.14 -27.64
N ASN A 90 -61.93 45.39 -28.74
CA ASN A 90 -62.98 44.75 -29.56
C ASN A 90 -62.55 44.43 -31.01
N LEU A 91 -63.18 43.36 -31.54
CA LEU A 91 -63.51 42.99 -32.94
C LEU A 91 -62.38 42.56 -33.90
N ALA A 92 -62.52 41.58 -34.81
CA ALA A 92 -63.41 40.42 -35.03
C ALA A 92 -62.95 39.76 -36.36
N SER A 93 -63.04 38.42 -36.48
CA SER A 93 -63.68 37.66 -37.58
C SER A 93 -63.02 36.29 -37.88
N ASN A 94 -63.80 35.21 -37.60
CA ASN A 94 -64.14 34.00 -38.40
C ASN A 94 -63.08 33.31 -39.30
N SER A 95 -63.04 32.00 -39.56
CA SER A 95 -63.74 30.80 -39.07
C SER A 95 -63.16 29.54 -39.78
N LEU A 96 -62.76 28.55 -38.98
CA LEU A 96 -62.90 27.09 -39.11
C LEU A 96 -63.20 26.37 -40.45
N LEU A 97 -62.33 25.37 -40.77
CA LEU A 97 -62.55 23.95 -41.17
C LEU A 97 -63.36 23.62 -42.47
N PRO A 98 -63.25 22.42 -43.11
CA PRO A 98 -63.10 21.08 -42.50
C PRO A 98 -62.30 19.97 -43.25
N THR A 99 -62.30 18.81 -42.59
CA THR A 99 -61.84 17.44 -42.89
C THR A 99 -62.39 16.75 -44.15
N SER A 100 -61.63 15.81 -44.76
CA SER A 100 -62.09 14.43 -45.06
C SER A 100 -61.02 13.53 -45.72
N VAL A 101 -61.21 12.22 -45.50
CA VAL A 101 -60.47 11.01 -45.87
C VAL A 101 -60.69 10.58 -47.34
N SER A 102 -59.69 9.96 -48.01
CA SER A 102 -59.85 8.67 -48.75
C SER A 102 -58.55 8.21 -49.46
N GLU A 103 -58.42 6.88 -49.53
CA GLU A 103 -57.41 6.08 -50.22
C GLU A 103 -57.44 6.21 -51.76
N ASP A 104 -56.34 5.72 -52.33
CA ASP A 104 -56.24 4.94 -53.57
C ASP A 104 -55.76 5.56 -54.90
N SER A 105 -54.97 4.71 -55.54
CA SER A 105 -54.68 4.58 -56.98
C SER A 105 -53.40 5.22 -57.57
N ARG A 106 -52.53 4.29 -57.98
CA ARG A 106 -51.46 4.42 -58.98
C ARG A 106 -51.95 5.11 -60.26
N SER A 107 -51.15 6.04 -60.78
CA SER A 107 -50.76 6.03 -62.20
C SER A 107 -49.63 7.03 -62.47
N SER A 108 -48.57 6.56 -63.11
CA SER A 108 -47.57 7.41 -63.75
C SER A 108 -48.19 8.12 -64.96
N PRO A 109 -47.66 9.29 -65.34
CA PRO A 109 -47.08 9.32 -66.68
C PRO A 109 -45.73 10.02 -66.75
N ILE A 110 -44.88 9.46 -67.60
CA ILE A 110 -43.65 10.06 -68.09
C ILE A 110 -44.02 11.21 -69.03
N PHE A 111 -43.47 12.41 -68.82
CA PHE A 111 -43.17 13.33 -69.91
C PHE A 111 -41.99 14.26 -69.56
N ASN A 112 -40.97 14.21 -70.40
CA ASN A 112 -39.76 15.02 -70.37
C ASN A 112 -40.06 16.46 -70.82
N SER A 113 -39.54 17.47 -70.10
CA SER A 113 -39.21 18.78 -70.70
C SER A 113 -38.32 19.65 -69.78
N ARG A 114 -37.05 19.77 -70.19
CA ARG A 114 -36.18 20.97 -70.19
C ARG A 114 -36.16 21.94 -69.00
N ASN A 115 -34.96 22.08 -68.45
CA ASN A 115 -34.28 23.31 -68.04
C ASN A 115 -35.14 24.45 -67.45
N ASN A 116 -34.97 24.70 -66.16
CA ASN A 116 -34.48 26.00 -65.72
C ASN A 116 -33.69 25.90 -64.41
N ASN A 117 -32.44 26.29 -64.50
CA ASN A 117 -31.51 26.48 -63.40
C ASN A 117 -31.64 27.94 -62.96
N SER A 118 -32.04 28.23 -61.73
CA SER A 118 -31.44 29.27 -60.89
C SER A 118 -32.16 29.38 -59.53
N ASN A 119 -31.33 29.53 -58.50
CA ASN A 119 -31.64 30.08 -57.17
C ASN A 119 -32.27 29.20 -56.08
N ASN A 120 -31.72 28.01 -55.82
CA ASN A 120 -31.92 27.30 -54.53
C ASN A 120 -30.64 27.00 -53.72
N ASN A 121 -29.45 27.49 -54.12
CA ASN A 121 -28.16 27.14 -53.47
C ASN A 121 -27.59 28.18 -52.48
N ALA A 122 -28.25 29.33 -52.28
CA ALA A 122 -27.78 30.38 -51.37
C ALA A 122 -27.69 29.93 -49.88
N PRO A 123 -28.70 29.27 -49.28
CA PRO A 123 -28.64 28.89 -47.86
C PRO A 123 -27.57 27.82 -47.57
N ALA A 124 -27.30 26.91 -48.52
CA ALA A 124 -26.30 25.85 -48.34
C ALA A 124 -24.85 26.39 -48.31
N ARG A 125 -24.54 27.41 -49.12
CA ARG A 125 -23.19 28.04 -49.12
C ARG A 125 -22.91 28.85 -47.86
N THR A 126 -23.92 29.52 -47.32
CA THR A 126 -23.81 30.28 -46.06
C THR A 126 -23.54 29.36 -44.87
N VAL A 127 -24.23 28.21 -44.79
CA VAL A 127 -24.03 27.22 -43.70
C VAL A 127 -22.63 26.61 -43.74
N VAL A 128 -22.12 26.26 -44.92
CA VAL A 128 -20.75 25.74 -45.06
C VAL A 128 -19.72 26.80 -44.65
N SER A 129 -19.93 28.06 -45.03
CA SER A 129 -19.04 29.17 -44.67
C SER A 129 -19.02 29.43 -43.16
N ILE A 130 -20.17 29.37 -42.49
CA ILE A 130 -20.28 29.48 -41.02
C ILE A 130 -19.54 28.33 -40.32
N ARG A 131 -19.66 27.09 -40.82
CA ARG A 131 -18.94 25.94 -40.27
C ARG A 131 -17.43 26.05 -40.43
N ILE A 132 -16.96 26.53 -41.58
CA ILE A 132 -15.54 26.79 -41.82
C ILE A 132 -15.01 27.84 -40.83
N LEU A 133 -15.76 28.93 -40.63
CA LEU A 133 -15.41 29.94 -39.62
C LEU A 133 -15.35 29.34 -38.21
N GLY A 134 -16.34 28.52 -37.84
CA GLY A 134 -16.36 27.80 -36.56
C GLY A 134 -15.15 26.87 -36.37
N ILE A 135 -14.73 26.14 -37.41
CA ILE A 135 -13.54 25.30 -37.39
C ILE A 135 -12.28 26.12 -37.10
N LEU A 136 -12.11 27.27 -37.77
CA LEU A 136 -10.95 28.14 -37.56
C LEU A 136 -10.91 28.73 -36.14
N ILE A 137 -12.07 29.11 -35.59
CA ILE A 137 -12.20 29.56 -34.21
C ILE A 137 -11.79 28.44 -33.24
N LEU A 138 -12.29 27.22 -33.45
CA LEU A 138 -11.96 26.08 -32.59
C LEU A 138 -10.48 25.69 -32.64
N ILE A 139 -9.83 25.75 -33.80
CA ILE A 139 -8.38 25.53 -33.94
C ILE A 139 -7.60 26.59 -33.13
N SER A 140 -8.08 27.84 -33.15
CA SER A 140 -7.48 28.93 -32.38
C SER A 140 -7.68 28.73 -30.88
N LEU A 141 -8.88 28.36 -30.44
CA LEU A 141 -9.21 28.08 -29.03
C LEU A 141 -8.45 26.86 -28.49
N PHE A 142 -8.31 25.81 -29.29
CA PHE A 142 -7.48 24.65 -28.97
C PHE A 142 -6.06 25.11 -28.59
N SER A 143 -5.46 25.94 -29.43
CA SER A 143 -4.11 26.45 -29.22
C SER A 143 -4.04 27.37 -28.00
N TRP A 144 -5.03 28.24 -27.83
CA TRP A 144 -5.12 29.15 -26.69
C TRP A 144 -5.18 28.40 -25.35
N PHE A 145 -6.12 27.47 -25.20
CA PHE A 145 -6.26 26.69 -23.97
C PHE A 145 -5.03 25.82 -23.69
N TYR A 146 -4.35 25.33 -24.75
CA TYR A 146 -3.08 24.62 -24.55
C TYR A 146 -2.03 25.56 -23.94
N LEU A 147 -1.88 26.77 -24.47
CA LEU A 147 -0.92 27.75 -23.96
C LEU A 147 -1.26 28.19 -22.52
N GLU A 148 -2.54 28.33 -22.17
CA GLU A 148 -2.96 28.60 -20.79
C GLU A 148 -2.65 27.43 -19.84
N ALA A 149 -2.69 26.18 -20.33
CA ALA A 149 -2.27 25.02 -19.56
C ALA A 149 -0.75 24.99 -19.31
N LEU A 150 0.04 25.79 -20.04
CA LEU A 150 1.47 25.99 -19.81
C LEU A 150 1.77 27.13 -18.82
N ALA A 151 0.76 27.82 -18.29
CA ALA A 151 0.96 28.88 -17.31
C ALA A 151 1.69 28.34 -16.07
N GLY A 152 2.71 29.06 -15.58
CA GLY A 152 3.60 28.57 -14.53
C GLY A 152 4.06 29.62 -13.53
N GLY A 153 4.59 29.12 -12.42
CA GLY A 153 5.21 29.84 -11.32
C GLY A 153 6.21 28.91 -10.63
N ASP A 154 6.52 29.15 -9.35
CA ASP A 154 7.25 28.14 -8.57
C ASP A 154 6.42 26.85 -8.40
N ILE A 155 7.06 25.80 -7.88
CA ILE A 155 6.42 24.49 -7.70
C ILE A 155 5.20 24.55 -6.76
N GLU A 156 5.13 25.54 -5.87
CA GLU A 156 4.03 25.73 -4.93
C GLU A 156 2.83 26.36 -5.63
N TRP A 157 3.05 27.35 -6.49
CA TRP A 157 2.03 27.91 -7.38
C TRP A 157 1.43 26.84 -8.28
N VAL A 158 2.26 25.99 -8.90
CA VAL A 158 1.79 24.91 -9.78
C VAL A 158 0.91 23.91 -9.02
N LYS A 159 1.27 23.56 -7.77
CA LYS A 159 0.46 22.69 -6.91
C LYS A 159 -0.90 23.30 -6.60
N ASP A 160 -0.95 24.57 -6.23
CA ASP A 160 -2.19 25.27 -5.88
C ASP A 160 -3.13 25.48 -7.08
N HIS A 161 -2.58 25.46 -8.30
CA HIS A 161 -3.32 25.73 -9.53
C HIS A 161 -3.49 24.51 -10.44
N LEU A 162 -3.11 23.31 -9.99
CA LEU A 162 -3.11 22.08 -10.78
C LEU A 162 -4.47 21.77 -11.43
N SER A 163 -5.57 22.04 -10.71
CA SER A 163 -6.93 21.84 -11.24
C SER A 163 -7.23 22.75 -12.43
N MET A 164 -6.81 24.02 -12.36
CA MET A 164 -7.02 24.99 -13.44
C MET A 164 -6.20 24.63 -14.69
N LEU A 165 -4.93 24.27 -14.50
CA LEU A 165 -4.05 23.80 -15.58
C LEU A 165 -4.64 22.55 -16.26
N GLY A 166 -5.10 21.59 -15.47
CA GLY A 166 -5.77 20.38 -15.97
C GLY A 166 -7.05 20.68 -16.76
N VAL A 167 -7.89 21.61 -16.29
CA VAL A 167 -9.12 22.02 -17.01
C VAL A 167 -8.78 22.65 -18.36
N ASN A 168 -7.80 23.55 -18.42
CA ASN A 168 -7.36 24.15 -19.68
C ASN A 168 -6.86 23.10 -20.68
N LEU A 169 -6.11 22.10 -20.20
CA LEU A 169 -5.64 21.01 -21.05
C LEU A 169 -6.80 20.18 -21.61
N VAL A 170 -7.83 19.87 -20.80
CA VAL A 170 -9.04 19.16 -21.26
C VAL A 170 -9.83 20.01 -22.27
N LEU A 171 -10.00 21.31 -22.02
CA LEU A 171 -10.69 22.22 -22.95
C LEU A 171 -9.97 22.31 -24.30
N SER A 172 -8.63 22.31 -24.28
CA SER A 172 -7.80 22.24 -25.49
C SER A 172 -8.12 20.99 -26.31
N VAL A 173 -8.17 19.80 -25.66
CA VAL A 173 -8.52 18.54 -26.32
C VAL A 173 -9.93 18.57 -26.90
N LEU A 174 -10.91 19.09 -26.17
CA LEU A 174 -12.30 19.20 -26.63
C LEU A 174 -12.41 20.11 -27.86
N CYS A 175 -11.74 21.26 -27.86
CA CYS A 175 -11.75 22.18 -29.00
C CYS A 175 -11.15 21.53 -30.26
N LEU A 176 -10.01 20.85 -30.12
CA LEU A 176 -9.40 20.11 -31.24
C LEU A 176 -10.35 19.02 -31.75
N THR A 177 -10.98 18.30 -30.83
CA THR A 177 -11.90 17.19 -31.15
C THR A 177 -13.11 17.67 -31.94
N VAL A 178 -13.72 18.78 -31.53
CA VAL A 178 -14.85 19.38 -32.26
C VAL A 178 -14.39 19.90 -33.62
N ALA A 179 -13.22 20.53 -33.72
CA ALA A 179 -12.69 21.01 -35.00
C ALA A 179 -12.49 19.85 -36.00
N VAL A 180 -11.80 18.79 -35.59
CA VAL A 180 -11.55 17.58 -36.41
C VAL A 180 -12.86 16.91 -36.82
N THR A 181 -13.83 16.83 -35.90
CA THR A 181 -15.18 16.31 -36.18
C THR A 181 -15.92 17.15 -37.21
N LEU A 182 -15.89 18.48 -37.09
CA LEU A 182 -16.53 19.39 -38.03
C LEU A 182 -15.87 19.37 -39.41
N ILE A 183 -14.54 19.20 -39.48
CA ILE A 183 -13.83 19.00 -40.76
C ILE A 183 -14.32 17.73 -41.42
N ALA A 184 -14.43 16.63 -40.66
CA ALA A 184 -14.94 15.37 -41.19
C ALA A 184 -16.37 15.54 -41.72
N LEU A 185 -17.26 16.21 -41.00
CA LEU A 185 -18.69 16.33 -41.30
C LEU A 185 -19.05 17.41 -42.33
N THR A 186 -18.19 18.40 -42.56
CA THR A 186 -18.49 19.53 -43.46
C THR A 186 -18.10 19.17 -44.89
N PRO A 187 -19.01 19.29 -45.88
CA PRO A 187 -18.70 19.01 -47.27
C PRO A 187 -17.71 20.06 -47.80
N MET A 188 -16.45 19.65 -47.94
CA MET A 188 -15.36 20.46 -48.48
C MET A 188 -14.47 19.64 -49.41
N SER A 189 -13.63 20.30 -50.22
CA SER A 189 -12.69 19.57 -51.08
C SER A 189 -11.67 18.82 -50.23
N THR A 190 -11.24 17.66 -50.71
CA THR A 190 -10.20 16.86 -50.04
C THR A 190 -8.90 17.64 -49.87
N LEU A 191 -8.58 18.50 -50.84
CA LEU A 191 -7.44 19.41 -50.79
C LEU A 191 -7.57 20.40 -49.61
N PHE A 192 -8.73 21.03 -49.43
CA PHE A 192 -8.95 22.01 -48.37
C PHE A 192 -8.99 21.36 -46.99
N ALA A 193 -9.67 20.21 -46.86
CA ALA A 193 -9.61 19.42 -45.63
C ALA A 193 -8.17 19.03 -45.29
N GLY A 194 -7.39 18.58 -46.28
CA GLY A 194 -5.96 18.29 -46.13
C GLY A 194 -5.15 19.48 -45.65
N CYS A 195 -5.45 20.69 -46.13
CA CYS A 195 -4.79 21.92 -45.66
C CYS A 195 -5.10 22.22 -44.19
N LEU A 196 -6.36 22.04 -43.74
CA LEU A 196 -6.73 22.23 -42.34
C LEU A 196 -6.04 21.22 -41.42
N PHE A 197 -5.99 19.95 -41.83
CA PHE A 197 -5.25 18.92 -41.09
C PHE A 197 -3.75 19.21 -41.03
N ALA A 198 -3.14 19.62 -42.14
CA ALA A 198 -1.73 20.02 -42.18
C ALA A 198 -1.47 21.24 -41.28
N GLY A 199 -2.35 22.24 -41.28
CA GLY A 199 -2.25 23.39 -40.38
C GLY A 199 -2.30 23.01 -38.90
N MET A 200 -3.23 22.14 -38.51
CA MET A 200 -3.29 21.62 -37.14
C MET A 200 -2.04 20.80 -36.78
N ALA A 201 -1.51 19.99 -37.70
CA ALA A 201 -0.27 19.25 -37.48
C ALA A 201 0.93 20.18 -37.26
N VAL A 202 1.02 21.28 -38.01
CA VAL A 202 2.05 22.31 -37.81
C VAL A 202 1.91 22.97 -36.44
N ILE A 203 0.69 23.31 -36.02
CA ILE A 203 0.42 23.87 -34.69
C ILE A 203 0.85 22.89 -33.60
N LEU A 204 0.49 21.61 -33.70
CA LEU A 204 0.88 20.58 -32.72
C LEU A 204 2.40 20.41 -32.64
N VAL A 205 3.11 20.43 -33.78
CA VAL A 205 4.58 20.39 -33.80
C VAL A 205 5.18 21.64 -33.15
N ALA A 206 4.58 22.82 -33.37
CA ALA A 206 5.02 24.05 -32.73
C ALA A 206 4.79 24.03 -31.21
N LEU A 207 3.62 23.58 -30.76
CA LEU A 207 3.31 23.41 -29.34
C LEU A 207 4.23 22.38 -28.69
N LYS A 208 4.52 21.25 -29.35
CA LYS A 208 5.49 20.27 -28.86
C LYS A 208 6.86 20.90 -28.65
N LYS A 209 7.34 21.67 -29.64
CA LYS A 209 8.64 22.35 -29.53
C LYS A 209 8.66 23.41 -28.43
N TRP A 210 7.52 24.03 -28.14
CA TRP A 210 7.37 25.01 -27.07
C TRP A 210 7.30 24.36 -25.68
N ASP A 211 6.79 23.14 -25.62
CA ASP A 211 6.59 22.30 -24.42
C ASP A 211 7.66 21.18 -24.31
N ASP A 212 8.89 21.42 -24.78
CA ASP A 212 9.95 20.39 -24.94
C ASP A 212 10.92 20.34 -23.72
N GLY A 213 10.44 20.70 -22.53
CA GLY A 213 11.26 20.72 -21.31
C GLY A 213 11.35 19.36 -20.60
N GLU A 214 12.38 19.19 -19.76
CA GLU A 214 12.57 18.00 -18.92
C GLU A 214 12.28 18.26 -17.43
N SER A 215 12.09 19.53 -17.04
CA SER A 215 11.86 19.96 -15.65
C SER A 215 10.42 20.38 -15.38
N PHE A 216 9.93 20.12 -14.16
CA PHE A 216 8.61 20.55 -13.69
C PHE A 216 8.39 22.07 -13.68
N GLU A 217 9.46 22.86 -13.55
CA GLU A 217 9.40 24.34 -13.55
C GLU A 217 8.92 24.92 -14.88
N THR A 218 9.09 24.19 -15.98
CA THR A 218 8.59 24.56 -17.31
C THR A 218 7.53 23.58 -17.79
N HIS A 219 6.84 22.90 -16.87
CA HIS A 219 5.84 21.84 -17.11
C HIS A 219 6.32 20.58 -17.83
N GLY A 220 7.55 20.58 -18.36
CA GLY A 220 8.13 19.50 -19.16
C GLY A 220 7.25 19.00 -20.31
N ALA A 221 7.65 17.95 -21.00
CA ALA A 221 6.79 17.32 -22.02
C ALA A 221 5.49 16.66 -21.46
N TYR A 222 5.15 16.89 -20.18
CA TYR A 222 4.02 16.28 -19.49
C TYR A 222 2.68 16.78 -20.00
N ASN A 223 2.53 18.08 -20.28
CA ASN A 223 1.29 18.63 -20.82
C ASN A 223 1.01 18.07 -22.22
N MET A 224 2.04 18.00 -23.08
CA MET A 224 1.94 17.35 -24.38
C MET A 224 1.61 15.85 -24.25
N LEU A 225 2.24 15.15 -23.31
CA LEU A 225 1.97 13.74 -23.06
C LEU A 225 0.50 13.51 -22.67
N VAL A 226 0.02 14.23 -21.65
CA VAL A 226 -1.37 14.13 -21.17
C VAL A 226 -2.35 14.54 -22.26
N PHE A 227 -2.05 15.61 -23.02
CA PHE A 227 -2.85 16.03 -24.17
C PHE A 227 -3.00 14.91 -25.19
N LEU A 228 -1.90 14.27 -25.59
CA LEU A 228 -1.91 13.20 -26.61
C LEU A 228 -2.61 11.94 -26.11
N VAL A 229 -2.42 11.58 -24.83
CA VAL A 229 -3.08 10.43 -24.18
C VAL A 229 -4.61 10.57 -24.21
N ILE A 230 -5.14 11.78 -24.12
CA ILE A 230 -6.58 12.03 -24.19
C ILE A 230 -7.03 12.23 -25.65
N ALA A 231 -6.33 13.09 -26.40
CA ALA A 231 -6.74 13.53 -27.73
C ALA A 231 -6.73 12.38 -28.75
N ILE A 232 -5.72 11.52 -28.75
CA ILE A 232 -5.58 10.45 -29.76
C ILE A 232 -6.70 9.40 -29.62
N PRO A 233 -6.94 8.79 -28.44
CA PRO A 233 -8.00 7.79 -28.31
C PRO A 233 -9.39 8.39 -28.53
N LEU A 234 -9.65 9.59 -28.00
CA LEU A 234 -10.94 10.26 -28.15
C LEU A 234 -11.26 10.56 -29.62
N ASN A 235 -10.32 11.17 -30.35
CA ASN A 235 -10.50 11.44 -31.78
C ASN A 235 -10.55 10.16 -32.60
N GLY A 236 -9.72 9.15 -32.28
CA GLY A 236 -9.76 7.85 -32.93
C GLY A 236 -11.13 7.18 -32.80
N LEU A 237 -11.72 7.21 -31.61
CA LEU A 237 -13.05 6.66 -31.34
C LEU A 237 -14.14 7.43 -32.12
N ILE A 238 -14.15 8.77 -32.04
CA ILE A 238 -15.15 9.60 -32.72
C ILE A 238 -15.05 9.41 -34.24
N GLN A 239 -13.84 9.42 -34.81
CA GLN A 239 -13.66 9.21 -36.25
C GLN A 239 -14.08 7.79 -36.66
N SER A 240 -13.80 6.77 -35.85
CA SER A 240 -14.27 5.40 -36.10
C SER A 240 -15.80 5.32 -36.09
N ILE A 241 -16.46 6.00 -35.15
CA ILE A 241 -17.92 6.11 -35.09
C ILE A 241 -18.45 6.80 -36.35
N LEU A 242 -17.87 7.91 -36.78
CA LEU A 242 -18.27 8.63 -38.00
C LEU A 242 -18.06 7.79 -39.27
N LEU A 243 -16.96 7.03 -39.35
CA LEU A 243 -16.70 6.10 -40.45
C LEU A 243 -17.72 4.97 -40.48
N CYS A 244 -18.07 4.41 -39.32
CA CYS A 244 -19.14 3.42 -39.20
C CYS A 244 -20.49 4.00 -39.64
N GLN A 245 -20.83 5.23 -39.25
CA GLN A 245 -22.04 5.91 -39.71
C GLN A 245 -22.10 6.11 -41.23
N ARG A 246 -20.94 6.32 -41.88
CA ARG A 246 -20.86 6.52 -43.34
C ARG A 246 -20.91 5.22 -44.13
N LYS A 247 -20.32 4.15 -43.60
CA LYS A 247 -20.23 2.85 -44.28
C LYS A 247 -21.40 1.91 -43.98
N MET A 248 -22.17 2.19 -42.91
CA MET A 248 -23.30 1.37 -42.47
C MET A 248 -24.59 2.17 -42.60
N SER A 249 -25.72 1.50 -42.85
CA SER A 249 -27.02 2.17 -42.78
C SER A 249 -27.30 2.64 -41.35
N THR A 250 -28.07 3.73 -41.20
CA THR A 250 -28.45 4.32 -39.90
C THR A 250 -29.00 3.27 -38.94
N ALA A 251 -29.85 2.35 -39.44
CA ALA A 251 -30.41 1.26 -38.65
C ALA A 251 -29.38 0.19 -38.20
N LYS A 252 -28.29 -0.03 -38.94
CA LYS A 252 -27.21 -0.96 -38.52
C LYS A 252 -26.27 -0.30 -37.52
N PHE A 253 -25.96 0.98 -37.73
CA PHE A 253 -25.14 1.76 -36.80
C PHE A 253 -25.80 1.90 -35.42
N HIS A 254 -27.08 2.30 -35.36
CA HIS A 254 -27.79 2.40 -34.09
C HIS A 254 -27.86 1.05 -33.37
N ARG A 255 -28.13 -0.05 -34.09
CA ARG A 255 -28.12 -1.39 -33.49
C ARG A 255 -26.75 -1.73 -32.89
N LEU A 256 -25.66 -1.52 -33.63
CA LEU A 256 -24.30 -1.79 -33.14
C LEU A 256 -23.97 -0.95 -31.89
N MET A 257 -24.26 0.35 -31.91
CA MET A 257 -24.02 1.23 -30.76
C MET A 257 -24.87 0.85 -29.56
N THR A 258 -26.16 0.57 -29.77
CA THR A 258 -27.05 0.09 -28.71
C THR A 258 -26.53 -1.22 -28.11
N PHE A 259 -26.16 -2.21 -28.93
CA PHE A 259 -25.58 -3.47 -28.43
C PHE A 259 -24.27 -3.25 -27.67
N SER A 260 -23.41 -2.33 -28.13
CA SER A 260 -22.13 -2.04 -27.47
C SER A 260 -22.34 -1.35 -26.12
N ILE A 261 -23.24 -0.36 -26.05
CA ILE A 261 -23.59 0.36 -24.82
C ILE A 261 -24.25 -0.60 -23.82
N VAL A 262 -25.27 -1.35 -24.26
CA VAL A 262 -25.97 -2.32 -23.41
C VAL A 262 -25.02 -3.43 -22.96
N GLY A 263 -24.17 -3.94 -23.84
CA GLY A 263 -23.18 -4.96 -23.51
C GLY A 263 -22.17 -4.46 -22.48
N THR A 264 -21.65 -3.24 -22.64
CA THR A 264 -20.70 -2.63 -21.69
C THR A 264 -21.36 -2.36 -20.34
N ALA A 265 -22.57 -1.81 -20.33
CA ALA A 265 -23.33 -1.57 -19.11
C ALA A 265 -23.62 -2.88 -18.36
N PHE A 266 -24.01 -3.93 -19.09
CA PHE A 266 -24.26 -5.26 -18.54
C PHE A 266 -22.99 -5.88 -17.94
N LEU A 267 -21.87 -5.90 -18.66
CA LEU A 267 -20.59 -6.42 -18.17
C LEU A 267 -20.09 -5.67 -16.94
N THR A 268 -20.15 -4.33 -16.96
CA THR A 268 -19.73 -3.49 -15.84
C THR A 268 -20.59 -3.77 -14.61
N THR A 269 -21.92 -3.88 -14.79
CA THR A 269 -22.84 -4.22 -13.71
C THR A 269 -22.54 -5.61 -13.12
N MET A 270 -22.29 -6.61 -13.97
CA MET A 270 -21.92 -7.95 -13.51
C MET A 270 -20.60 -7.96 -12.73
N MET A 271 -19.58 -7.22 -13.18
CA MET A 271 -18.31 -7.09 -12.45
C MET A 271 -18.49 -6.38 -11.11
N LEU A 272 -19.26 -5.28 -11.09
CA LEU A 272 -19.59 -4.57 -9.85
C LEU A 272 -20.29 -5.46 -8.83
N MET A 273 -21.28 -6.24 -9.28
CA MET A 273 -21.97 -7.21 -8.42
C MET A 273 -21.03 -8.31 -7.90
N TYR A 274 -20.09 -8.76 -8.73
CA TYR A 274 -19.06 -9.71 -8.30
C TYR A 274 -18.13 -9.10 -7.24
N TYR A 275 -17.58 -7.90 -7.47
CA TYR A 275 -16.68 -7.28 -6.50
C TYR A 275 -17.38 -6.94 -5.17
N HIS A 276 -18.63 -6.50 -5.25
CA HIS A 276 -19.46 -6.29 -4.06
C HIS A 276 -19.68 -7.59 -3.28
N SER A 277 -19.87 -8.73 -3.95
CA SER A 277 -20.08 -10.01 -3.27
C SER A 277 -18.82 -10.59 -2.62
N ILE A 278 -17.64 -10.16 -3.06
CA ILE A 278 -16.36 -10.61 -2.53
C ILE A 278 -15.66 -9.59 -1.61
N TRP A 279 -16.27 -8.42 -1.37
CA TRP A 279 -15.70 -7.39 -0.47
C TRP A 279 -15.40 -7.95 0.92
N GLY A 280 -16.36 -8.66 1.49
CA GLY A 280 -16.23 -9.26 2.82
C GLY A 280 -15.42 -10.55 2.85
N GLN A 281 -14.95 -11.09 1.72
CA GLN A 281 -14.27 -12.39 1.70
C GLN A 281 -12.81 -12.27 2.16
N GLY A 282 -12.44 -13.17 3.07
CA GLY A 282 -11.06 -13.41 3.48
C GLY A 282 -10.51 -14.73 2.96
N ALA A 283 -9.40 -15.15 3.55
CA ALA A 283 -8.80 -16.46 3.31
C ALA A 283 -9.72 -17.60 3.76
N ASN A 284 -9.59 -18.77 3.13
CA ASN A 284 -10.24 -20.03 3.52
C ASN A 284 -11.78 -19.96 3.67
N GLY A 285 -12.44 -19.06 2.96
CA GLY A 285 -13.90 -18.88 3.04
C GLY A 285 -14.37 -18.10 4.28
N ALA A 286 -13.45 -17.57 5.08
CA ALA A 286 -13.76 -16.60 6.12
C ALA A 286 -14.42 -15.36 5.49
N HIS A 287 -15.31 -14.71 6.23
CA HIS A 287 -16.00 -13.53 5.73
C HIS A 287 -16.31 -12.53 6.84
N LEU A 288 -16.40 -11.25 6.48
CA LEU A 288 -16.94 -10.20 7.34
C LEU A 288 -18.40 -10.52 7.64
N ALA A 289 -18.73 -10.65 8.92
CA ALA A 289 -20.09 -10.86 9.38
C ALA A 289 -20.84 -9.52 9.41
N HIS A 290 -22.06 -9.55 8.86
CA HIS A 290 -23.07 -8.50 8.99
C HIS A 290 -24.22 -9.07 9.85
N GLY A 291 -24.49 -8.52 11.03
CA GLY A 291 -25.53 -9.04 11.93
C GLY A 291 -25.06 -9.23 13.37
N SER A 292 -25.49 -10.30 14.04
CA SER A 292 -25.15 -10.56 15.45
C SER A 292 -24.16 -11.71 15.64
N ARG A 293 -23.33 -11.62 16.68
CA ARG A 293 -22.43 -12.69 17.15
C ARG A 293 -22.65 -12.89 18.64
N ALA A 294 -22.80 -14.15 19.05
CA ALA A 294 -23.07 -14.51 20.45
C ALA A 294 -24.27 -13.75 21.07
N GLY A 295 -25.28 -13.41 20.25
CA GLY A 295 -26.47 -12.68 20.71
C GLY A 295 -26.32 -11.16 20.79
N GLN A 296 -25.13 -10.60 20.54
CA GLN A 296 -24.91 -9.16 20.46
C GLN A 296 -24.90 -8.70 19.00
N GLU A 297 -25.58 -7.58 18.71
CA GLU A 297 -25.51 -6.95 17.39
C GLU A 297 -24.09 -6.44 17.15
N LEU A 298 -23.44 -6.99 16.14
CA LEU A 298 -22.14 -6.51 15.73
C LEU A 298 -22.33 -5.12 15.14
N CYS A 299 -21.41 -4.23 15.48
CA CYS A 299 -21.34 -2.91 14.89
C CYS A 299 -21.37 -2.99 13.34
N GLU A 300 -22.31 -2.28 12.70
CA GLU A 300 -22.55 -2.45 11.26
C GLU A 300 -21.63 -1.52 10.47
N TRP A 301 -20.91 -2.09 9.53
CA TRP A 301 -20.01 -1.32 8.69
C TRP A 301 -20.78 -0.48 7.66
N GLN A 302 -20.54 0.83 7.68
CA GLN A 302 -21.26 1.82 6.89
C GLN A 302 -20.53 2.14 5.58
N GLY A 303 -21.09 1.68 4.47
CA GLY A 303 -20.65 2.11 3.15
C GLY A 303 -21.04 1.15 2.03
N VAL A 304 -21.40 1.70 0.88
CA VAL A 304 -21.49 0.90 -0.34
C VAL A 304 -20.08 0.75 -0.88
N ASN A 305 -19.35 -0.30 -0.48
CA ASN A 305 -18.00 -0.51 -0.99
C ASN A 305 -18.01 -1.07 -2.41
N ILE A 306 -18.03 -0.15 -3.36
CA ILE A 306 -17.83 -0.44 -4.77
C ILE A 306 -16.39 -0.03 -5.12
N PRO A 307 -15.41 -0.95 -5.06
CA PRO A 307 -14.05 -0.60 -5.38
C PRO A 307 -13.96 -0.38 -6.90
N VAL A 308 -14.21 0.86 -7.36
CA VAL A 308 -14.23 1.21 -8.78
C VAL A 308 -12.88 0.90 -9.42
N VAL A 309 -11.80 1.03 -8.65
CA VAL A 309 -10.45 0.63 -9.04
C VAL A 309 -10.32 -0.88 -9.30
N ASP A 310 -11.19 -1.75 -8.79
CA ASP A 310 -11.19 -3.20 -9.09
C ASP A 310 -11.75 -3.49 -10.48
N LEU A 311 -12.51 -2.55 -11.07
CA LEU A 311 -13.00 -2.70 -12.45
C LEU A 311 -11.86 -2.60 -13.47
N LEU A 312 -10.74 -2.02 -13.06
CA LEU A 312 -9.58 -1.87 -13.89
C LEU A 312 -8.73 -3.15 -13.82
N PRO A 313 -8.36 -3.75 -14.97
CA PRO A 313 -7.38 -4.83 -14.99
C PRO A 313 -6.06 -4.41 -14.32
N ASN A 314 -5.37 -5.38 -13.73
CA ASN A 314 -4.00 -5.16 -13.27
C ASN A 314 -3.15 -4.60 -14.40
N TYR A 315 -2.20 -3.72 -14.05
CA TYR A 315 -1.29 -3.09 -15.00
C TYR A 315 -1.95 -2.14 -16.00
N ILE A 316 -3.24 -1.79 -15.85
CA ILE A 316 -3.85 -0.80 -16.76
C ILE A 316 -3.18 0.57 -16.64
N GLN A 317 -2.62 0.89 -15.47
CA GLN A 317 -1.91 2.13 -15.22
C GLN A 317 -0.42 2.06 -15.63
N ASN A 318 0.03 0.97 -16.26
CA ASN A 318 1.42 0.82 -16.75
C ASN A 318 1.87 1.92 -17.70
N PHE A 319 0.94 2.61 -18.36
CA PHE A 319 1.30 3.75 -19.19
C PHE A 319 1.82 4.94 -18.36
N TRP A 320 1.43 5.06 -17.09
CA TRP A 320 1.97 6.04 -16.15
C TRP A 320 3.13 5.47 -15.32
N THR A 321 3.01 4.22 -14.88
CA THR A 321 3.95 3.59 -13.94
C THR A 321 5.16 2.94 -14.61
N GLY A 322 5.12 2.79 -15.94
CA GLY A 322 6.22 2.21 -16.71
C GLY A 322 6.40 0.72 -16.44
N GLN A 323 7.65 0.26 -16.57
CA GLN A 323 8.00 -1.13 -16.37
C GLN A 323 8.19 -1.41 -14.87
N LEU A 324 7.39 -2.32 -14.31
CA LEU A 324 7.41 -2.68 -12.89
C LEU A 324 8.51 -3.70 -12.52
N SER A 325 9.61 -3.72 -13.26
CA SER A 325 10.74 -4.63 -13.07
C SER A 325 12.06 -3.88 -13.14
N CYS A 326 12.97 -4.18 -12.23
CA CYS A 326 14.31 -3.60 -12.27
C CYS A 326 15.22 -4.31 -13.28
N PRO A 327 15.92 -3.56 -14.16
CA PRO A 327 16.96 -4.13 -15.01
C PRO A 327 18.09 -4.68 -14.14
N ALA A 328 18.49 -5.94 -14.36
CA ALA A 328 19.60 -6.53 -13.62
C ALA A 328 20.92 -5.80 -13.93
N VAL A 329 21.71 -5.53 -12.90
CA VAL A 329 23.10 -5.05 -13.08
C VAL A 329 23.96 -6.23 -13.54
N THR A 330 24.66 -6.04 -14.65
CA THR A 330 25.61 -7.01 -15.20
C THR A 330 27.03 -6.43 -15.16
N GLY A 331 28.06 -7.27 -15.24
CA GLY A 331 29.45 -6.79 -15.24
C GLY A 331 30.14 -6.83 -13.87
N ILE A 332 29.45 -7.26 -12.81
CA ILE A 332 30.02 -7.44 -11.46
C ILE A 332 29.55 -8.77 -10.85
N GLU A 333 30.51 -9.53 -10.32
CA GLU A 333 30.31 -10.62 -9.39
C GLU A 333 30.88 -10.19 -8.04
N ALA A 334 30.04 -10.09 -7.02
CA ALA A 334 30.51 -9.78 -5.67
C ALA A 334 29.76 -10.61 -4.65
N GLU A 335 30.51 -11.06 -3.64
CA GLU A 335 30.06 -11.88 -2.53
C GLU A 335 30.71 -11.38 -1.25
N TRP A 336 29.92 -11.31 -0.18
CA TRP A 336 30.39 -11.03 1.16
C TRP A 336 29.94 -12.17 2.06
N THR A 337 30.89 -13.00 2.46
CA THR A 337 30.61 -14.23 3.20
C THR A 337 30.25 -13.93 4.65
N TYR A 338 29.64 -14.90 5.34
CA TYR A 338 29.26 -14.76 6.75
C TYR A 338 30.46 -14.49 7.66
N ASP A 339 31.61 -15.10 7.38
CA ASP A 339 32.89 -14.84 8.05
C ASP A 339 33.55 -13.52 7.59
N GLY A 340 32.90 -12.70 6.76
CA GLY A 340 33.34 -11.34 6.46
C GLY A 340 34.30 -11.19 5.30
N ILE A 341 34.58 -12.27 4.56
CA ILE A 341 35.44 -12.22 3.38
C ILE A 341 34.66 -11.62 2.21
N LEU A 342 35.14 -10.48 1.71
CA LEU A 342 34.64 -9.80 0.54
C LEU A 342 35.43 -10.24 -0.69
N THR A 343 34.72 -10.67 -1.73
CA THR A 343 35.28 -10.90 -3.06
C THR A 343 34.57 -10.05 -4.10
N ILE A 344 35.33 -9.40 -4.99
CA ILE A 344 34.81 -8.58 -6.07
C ILE A 344 35.49 -8.97 -7.37
N ARG A 345 34.69 -9.25 -8.40
CA ARG A 345 35.12 -9.59 -9.75
C ARG A 345 34.37 -8.71 -10.75
N CYS A 346 35.08 -7.74 -11.32
CA CYS A 346 34.57 -6.93 -12.41
C CYS A 346 34.73 -7.70 -13.73
N LEU A 347 33.63 -7.95 -14.43
CA LEU A 347 33.61 -8.82 -15.61
C LEU A 347 33.80 -8.06 -16.92
N ASN A 348 33.53 -6.75 -16.92
CA ASN A 348 33.59 -5.92 -18.13
C ASN A 348 35.02 -5.74 -18.62
N LYS A 349 35.23 -6.05 -19.91
CA LYS A 349 36.55 -6.04 -20.54
C LYS A 349 37.19 -4.66 -20.52
N GLY A 350 36.41 -3.60 -20.79
CA GLY A 350 36.90 -2.21 -20.76
C GLY A 350 37.44 -1.81 -19.39
N PHE A 351 36.81 -2.26 -18.30
CA PHE A 351 37.31 -2.05 -16.95
C PHE A 351 38.59 -2.84 -16.67
N LYS A 352 38.64 -4.12 -17.06
CA LYS A 352 39.82 -4.98 -16.90
C LYS A 352 41.06 -4.48 -17.66
N ASP A 353 40.82 -3.90 -18.83
CA ASP A 353 41.87 -3.34 -19.68
C ASP A 353 42.26 -1.90 -19.24
N SER A 354 41.60 -1.34 -18.22
CA SER A 354 41.89 -0.03 -17.65
C SER A 354 42.75 -0.13 -16.39
N ASP A 355 43.40 0.97 -16.00
CA ASP A 355 44.15 1.08 -14.74
C ASP A 355 43.25 1.32 -13.52
N GLN A 356 41.92 1.26 -13.66
CA GLN A 356 40.98 1.48 -12.56
C GLN A 356 40.91 0.25 -11.64
N GLN A 357 40.86 0.50 -10.33
CA GLN A 357 40.69 -0.56 -9.33
C GLN A 357 39.24 -0.58 -8.83
N PRO A 358 38.64 -1.77 -8.61
CA PRO A 358 37.34 -1.85 -7.97
C PRO A 358 37.41 -1.22 -6.58
N THR A 359 36.26 -0.77 -6.08
CA THR A 359 36.16 -0.20 -4.73
C THR A 359 35.03 -0.84 -3.97
N TYR A 360 35.01 -0.66 -2.66
CA TYR A 360 33.88 -1.01 -1.83
C TYR A 360 33.61 0.07 -0.81
N ASP A 361 32.33 0.33 -0.58
CA ASP A 361 31.83 1.35 0.34
C ASP A 361 31.27 0.66 1.58
N ILE A 362 31.84 0.99 2.73
CA ILE A 362 31.39 0.51 4.03
C ILE A 362 30.31 1.49 4.51
N LEU A 363 29.07 1.02 4.57
CA LEU A 363 27.94 1.83 5.04
C LEU A 363 27.94 1.85 6.58
N PRO A 364 27.63 3.00 7.21
CA PRO A 364 27.74 3.12 8.65
C PRO A 364 26.64 2.34 9.38
N ASP A 365 26.98 1.83 10.57
CA ASP A 365 25.99 1.38 11.55
C ASP A 365 25.31 2.60 12.19
N THR A 366 23.99 2.64 12.10
CA THR A 366 23.16 3.75 12.54
C THR A 366 22.51 3.54 13.90
N ARG A 367 22.62 2.36 14.53
CA ARG A 367 21.88 2.02 15.77
C ARG A 367 22.14 2.96 16.94
N PHE A 368 23.36 3.46 17.06
CA PHE A 368 23.80 4.33 18.16
C PHE A 368 23.85 5.81 17.77
N TRP A 369 23.30 6.20 16.62
CA TRP A 369 23.25 7.60 16.22
C TRP A 369 22.17 8.35 17.01
N SER A 370 22.45 9.62 17.32
CA SER A 370 21.48 10.46 18.03
C SER A 370 20.23 10.73 17.19
N ALA A 371 19.11 11.07 17.85
CA ALA A 371 17.89 11.47 17.14
C ALA A 371 18.10 12.65 16.19
N ALA A 372 19.03 13.57 16.52
CA ALA A 372 19.41 14.69 15.66
C ALA A 372 20.19 14.26 14.40
N ASP A 373 20.83 13.09 14.44
CA ASP A 373 21.51 12.48 13.30
C ASP A 373 20.57 11.70 12.37
N LYS A 374 19.35 11.43 12.81
CA LYS A 374 18.34 10.66 12.07
C LYS A 374 17.16 11.49 11.59
N ILE A 375 17.33 12.81 11.51
CA ILE A 375 16.29 13.71 11.01
C ILE A 375 16.10 13.50 9.51
N MET A 376 14.85 13.29 9.09
CA MET A 376 14.41 13.25 7.70
C MET A 376 15.05 14.35 6.85
N HIS A 377 15.43 14.06 5.60
CA HIS A 377 16.19 14.92 4.67
C HIS A 377 17.66 15.22 5.02
N THR A 378 18.11 14.97 6.25
CA THR A 378 19.53 15.09 6.64
C THR A 378 20.18 13.74 6.88
N TYR A 379 19.37 12.73 7.20
CA TYR A 379 19.84 11.39 7.51
C TYR A 379 20.60 10.76 6.33
N ASN A 380 20.06 10.87 5.11
CA ASN A 380 20.75 10.40 3.91
C ASN A 380 22.09 11.09 3.69
N LYS A 381 22.17 12.41 3.90
CA LYS A 381 23.43 13.17 3.79
C LYS A 381 24.47 12.66 4.77
N LYS A 382 24.07 12.48 6.05
CA LYS A 382 24.96 11.96 7.10
C LYS A 382 25.44 10.54 6.81
N ILE A 383 24.58 9.68 6.27
CA ILE A 383 24.98 8.33 5.82
C ILE A 383 26.01 8.41 4.70
N ASN A 384 25.77 9.23 3.68
CA ASN A 384 26.70 9.40 2.57
C ASN A 384 28.04 10.01 3.04
N GLU A 385 28.02 11.00 3.93
CA GLU A 385 29.22 11.63 4.51
C GLU A 385 30.05 10.66 5.37
N ARG A 386 29.39 9.74 6.09
CA ARG A 386 30.04 8.75 6.96
C ARG A 386 30.33 7.43 6.26
N THR A 387 29.99 7.30 4.98
CA THR A 387 30.30 6.11 4.18
C THR A 387 31.79 6.09 3.85
N ILE A 388 32.46 4.96 4.14
CA ILE A 388 33.92 4.84 3.97
C ILE A 388 34.22 4.04 2.71
N ARG A 389 34.73 4.70 1.67
CA ARG A 389 35.22 4.06 0.45
C ARG A 389 36.63 3.49 0.63
N ARG A 390 36.82 2.24 0.20
CA ARG A 390 38.10 1.53 0.19
C ARG A 390 38.37 0.95 -1.19
N THR A 391 39.64 0.84 -1.54
CA THR A 391 40.06 0.20 -2.79
C THR A 391 40.16 -1.31 -2.60
N TYR A 392 39.64 -2.08 -3.56
CA TYR A 392 39.69 -3.53 -3.56
C TYR A 392 40.85 -4.02 -4.43
N THR A 393 41.72 -4.85 -3.85
CA THR A 393 42.90 -5.41 -4.53
C THR A 393 42.88 -6.93 -4.56
N GLU A 394 42.46 -7.56 -3.47
CA GLU A 394 42.37 -9.00 -3.30
C GLU A 394 41.26 -9.36 -2.30
N PRO A 395 40.85 -10.64 -2.17
CA PRO A 395 39.91 -11.06 -1.14
C PRO A 395 40.31 -10.52 0.23
N VAL A 396 39.39 -9.77 0.86
CA VAL A 396 39.67 -9.01 2.08
C VAL A 396 38.65 -9.33 3.14
N HIS A 397 39.09 -9.52 4.39
CA HIS A 397 38.21 -9.69 5.53
C HIS A 397 37.76 -8.30 6.02
N VAL A 398 36.50 -7.96 5.78
CA VAL A 398 35.88 -6.71 6.22
C VAL A 398 35.28 -6.92 7.61
N ASP A 399 36.11 -6.71 8.63
CA ASP A 399 35.70 -6.77 10.04
C ASP A 399 35.50 -5.35 10.58
N VAL A 400 34.32 -4.81 10.33
CA VAL A 400 33.90 -3.56 10.95
C VAL A 400 32.73 -3.90 11.86
N GLU A 401 32.98 -3.79 13.15
CA GLU A 401 32.00 -4.10 14.19
C GLU A 401 30.70 -3.33 13.94
N GLY A 402 29.58 -4.05 13.97
CA GLY A 402 28.25 -3.52 13.73
C GLY A 402 27.89 -3.20 12.28
N VAL A 403 28.81 -3.31 11.32
CA VAL A 403 28.50 -3.09 9.90
C VAL A 403 27.90 -4.33 9.26
N GLU A 404 26.68 -4.17 8.75
CA GLU A 404 25.90 -5.25 8.12
C GLU A 404 25.59 -4.99 6.64
N SER A 405 26.11 -3.90 6.07
CA SER A 405 25.94 -3.61 4.63
C SER A 405 27.12 -2.88 4.01
N ILE A 406 27.43 -3.25 2.76
CA ILE A 406 28.47 -2.64 1.93
C ILE A 406 28.00 -2.52 0.48
N ILE A 407 28.67 -1.68 -0.30
CA ILE A 407 28.49 -1.59 -1.75
C ILE A 407 29.78 -2.03 -2.43
N ALA A 408 29.74 -3.04 -3.29
CA ALA A 408 30.83 -3.37 -4.17
C ALA A 408 30.70 -2.58 -5.49
N ASN A 409 31.77 -1.92 -5.93
CA ASN A 409 31.77 -1.02 -7.08
C ASN A 409 32.86 -1.42 -8.09
N CYS A 410 32.48 -1.48 -9.37
CA CYS A 410 33.40 -1.67 -10.49
C CYS A 410 33.53 -0.35 -11.28
N GLU A 411 32.61 -0.11 -12.21
CA GLU A 411 32.53 1.10 -13.02
C GLU A 411 31.28 1.92 -12.65
N GLN A 412 31.09 3.06 -13.31
CA GLN A 412 29.88 3.88 -13.13
C GLN A 412 28.63 3.02 -13.40
N ASP A 413 27.67 3.07 -12.48
CA ASP A 413 26.40 2.31 -12.51
C ASP A 413 26.54 0.77 -12.48
N VAL A 414 27.76 0.23 -12.28
CA VAL A 414 28.01 -1.21 -12.09
C VAL A 414 28.49 -1.47 -10.67
N SER A 415 27.50 -1.69 -9.81
CA SER A 415 27.71 -1.89 -8.38
C SER A 415 26.65 -2.82 -7.79
N LYS A 416 26.95 -3.42 -6.65
CA LYS A 416 26.10 -4.39 -5.97
C LYS A 416 26.08 -4.12 -4.47
N ILE A 417 24.90 -3.96 -3.89
CA ILE A 417 24.72 -3.95 -2.44
C ILE A 417 24.88 -5.38 -1.92
N LEU A 418 25.69 -5.54 -0.89
CA LEU A 418 25.88 -6.79 -0.17
C LEU A 418 25.51 -6.56 1.29
N ILE A 419 24.79 -7.51 1.85
CA ILE A 419 24.25 -7.45 3.21
C ILE A 419 24.69 -8.72 3.92
N ARG A 420 25.06 -8.58 5.19
CA ARG A 420 25.50 -9.67 6.06
C ARG A 420 25.00 -9.46 7.47
N VAL A 421 24.12 -10.34 7.93
CA VAL A 421 23.81 -10.45 9.36
C VAL A 421 24.84 -11.32 10.05
N THR A 422 25.52 -10.78 11.06
CA THR A 422 26.56 -11.52 11.80
C THR A 422 26.10 -11.79 13.23
N ARG A 423 26.25 -13.04 13.70
CA ARG A 423 25.94 -13.37 15.09
C ARG A 423 26.98 -12.75 16.04
N HIS A 424 26.55 -11.82 16.89
CA HIS A 424 27.43 -11.17 17.87
C HIS A 424 27.41 -11.90 19.21
N ASP A 425 28.58 -12.19 19.77
CA ASP A 425 28.70 -12.87 21.07
C ASP A 425 28.12 -12.02 22.21
N GLU A 426 28.30 -10.70 22.18
CA GLU A 426 27.75 -9.76 23.16
C GLU A 426 26.21 -9.83 23.23
N VAL A 427 25.55 -9.98 22.07
CA VAL A 427 24.09 -10.13 21.98
C VAL A 427 23.67 -11.44 22.67
N LEU A 428 24.41 -12.52 22.46
CA LEU A 428 24.13 -13.80 23.12
C LEU A 428 24.40 -13.74 24.62
N GLU A 429 25.44 -13.04 25.06
CA GLU A 429 25.73 -12.84 26.48
C GLU A 429 24.63 -12.05 27.17
N ARG A 430 24.12 -10.96 26.56
CA ARG A 430 22.95 -10.23 27.04
C ARG A 430 21.73 -11.15 27.20
N VAL A 431 21.39 -11.91 26.15
CA VAL A 431 20.24 -12.82 26.18
C VAL A 431 20.39 -13.88 27.27
N ARG A 432 21.59 -14.47 27.41
CA ARG A 432 21.89 -15.44 28.48
C ARG A 432 21.78 -14.82 29.87
N ALA A 433 22.27 -13.59 30.05
CA ALA A 433 22.21 -12.88 31.32
C ALA A 433 20.76 -12.61 31.74
N VAL A 434 19.91 -12.15 30.81
CA VAL A 434 18.47 -11.94 31.06
C VAL A 434 17.78 -13.27 31.38
N ALA A 435 18.08 -14.34 30.63
CA ALA A 435 17.52 -15.66 30.90
C ALA A 435 17.90 -16.18 32.30
N LYS A 436 19.15 -15.99 32.71
CA LYS A 436 19.63 -16.38 34.04
C LYS A 436 18.94 -15.58 35.14
N ALA A 437 18.86 -14.26 35.01
CA ALA A 437 18.19 -13.40 35.99
C ALA A 437 16.70 -13.77 36.17
N ARG A 438 16.01 -14.11 35.06
CA ARG A 438 14.63 -14.58 35.11
C ARG A 438 14.49 -15.93 35.82
N GLN A 439 15.39 -16.88 35.56
CA GLN A 439 15.39 -18.15 36.28
C GLN A 439 15.59 -17.96 37.79
N GLU A 440 16.53 -17.11 38.19
CA GLU A 440 16.76 -16.78 39.61
C GLU A 440 15.54 -16.11 40.26
N GLN A 441 14.83 -15.24 39.53
CA GLN A 441 13.60 -14.60 40.00
C GLN A 441 12.44 -15.59 40.12
N GLU A 442 12.27 -16.50 39.15
CA GLU A 442 11.24 -17.55 39.18
C GLU A 442 11.49 -18.50 40.37
N GLU A 443 12.72 -18.96 40.59
CA GLU A 443 13.08 -19.81 41.75
C GLU A 443 12.82 -19.12 43.10
N THR A 444 13.11 -17.82 43.19
CA THR A 444 12.86 -17.03 44.41
C THR A 444 11.36 -16.89 44.68
N THR A 445 10.57 -16.64 43.62
CA THR A 445 9.11 -16.51 43.71
C THR A 445 8.48 -17.85 44.13
N THR A 446 8.89 -18.96 43.51
CA THR A 446 8.40 -20.31 43.87
C THR A 446 8.67 -20.63 45.35
N LYS A 447 9.88 -20.34 45.84
CA LYS A 447 10.22 -20.53 47.27
C LYS A 447 9.33 -19.70 48.19
N ALA A 448 9.09 -18.43 47.86
CA ALA A 448 8.21 -17.55 48.63
C ALA A 448 6.75 -18.06 48.65
N THR A 449 6.23 -18.51 47.50
CA THR A 449 4.86 -19.06 47.41
C THR A 449 4.72 -20.38 48.17
N GLU A 450 5.74 -21.24 48.15
CA GLU A 450 5.76 -22.49 48.93
C GLU A 450 5.82 -22.23 50.44
N GLU A 451 6.59 -21.22 50.87
CA GLU A 451 6.65 -20.78 52.26
C GLU A 451 5.31 -20.16 52.72
N GLU A 452 4.66 -19.36 51.88
CA GLU A 452 3.34 -18.79 52.14
C GLU A 452 2.26 -19.87 52.24
N ARG A 453 2.25 -20.86 51.33
CA ARG A 453 1.37 -22.04 51.42
C ARG A 453 1.59 -22.81 52.72
N ARG A 454 2.86 -23.07 53.07
CA ARG A 454 3.21 -23.76 54.33
C ARG A 454 2.73 -23.00 55.57
N LEU A 455 2.80 -21.67 55.57
CA LEU A 455 2.25 -20.82 56.63
C LEU A 455 0.73 -20.89 56.70
N VAL A 456 0.05 -20.89 55.54
CA VAL A 456 -1.42 -21.03 55.46
C VAL A 456 -1.85 -22.41 55.97
N ASP A 457 -1.17 -23.49 55.61
CA ASP A 457 -1.44 -24.85 56.08
C ASP A 457 -1.28 -24.97 57.60
N ILE A 458 -0.23 -24.35 58.17
CA ILE A 458 -0.01 -24.28 59.62
C ILE A 458 -1.15 -23.50 60.32
N LEU A 459 -1.66 -22.43 59.71
CA LEU A 459 -2.75 -21.62 60.26
C LEU A 459 -4.13 -22.29 60.15
N HIS A 460 -4.32 -23.20 59.18
CA HIS A 460 -5.58 -23.91 58.95
C HIS A 460 -5.71 -25.21 59.77
N GLY A 461 -4.67 -25.59 60.52
CA GLY A 461 -4.73 -26.67 61.52
C GLY A 461 -4.58 -28.08 60.94
N ASP A 462 -4.26 -28.22 59.66
CA ASP A 462 -3.95 -29.51 59.07
C ASP A 462 -2.54 -29.92 59.47
N SER A 463 -2.43 -30.79 60.47
CA SER A 463 -1.15 -31.40 60.84
C SER A 463 -0.67 -32.31 59.71
N PRO A 464 0.63 -32.31 59.37
CA PRO A 464 1.15 -33.25 58.39
C PRO A 464 0.99 -34.67 58.93
N VAL A 465 0.21 -35.49 58.23
CA VAL A 465 0.07 -36.92 58.52
C VAL A 465 1.44 -37.56 58.32
N THR A 466 2.07 -37.91 59.42
CA THR A 466 3.24 -38.79 59.42
C THR A 466 2.74 -40.21 59.18
N ASP A 467 2.98 -40.74 57.98
CA ASP A 467 2.82 -42.17 57.71
C ASP A 467 3.88 -42.94 58.50
N ASP A 468 3.44 -43.56 59.58
CA ASP A 468 4.18 -44.60 60.28
C ASP A 468 3.20 -45.73 60.61
N ASN A 469 3.22 -46.79 59.78
CA ASN A 469 3.11 -48.16 60.28
C ASN A 469 3.30 -49.23 59.20
N SER A 470 4.35 -50.00 59.40
CA SER A 470 4.47 -51.41 59.03
C SER A 470 3.41 -52.27 59.72
N ASN A 471 2.70 -53.12 58.98
CA ASN A 471 2.51 -54.56 59.27
C ASN A 471 1.53 -55.19 58.26
N GLY A 472 1.91 -56.36 57.74
CA GLY A 472 1.12 -57.10 56.75
C GLY A 472 0.04 -57.99 57.34
N ALA A 473 -0.90 -58.40 56.48
CA ALA A 473 -1.47 -59.75 56.42
C ALA A 473 -2.41 -59.86 55.19
N THR A 474 -2.37 -61.04 54.60
CA THR A 474 -3.22 -61.64 53.56
C THR A 474 -4.74 -61.49 53.78
N ASP A 475 -5.53 -61.25 52.72
CA ASP A 475 -6.42 -62.28 52.13
C ASP A 475 -7.14 -61.82 50.83
N THR A 476 -7.62 -62.84 50.13
CA THR A 476 -8.26 -63.04 48.80
C THR A 476 -9.49 -62.22 48.36
N ASP A 477 -9.66 -62.13 47.01
CA ASP A 477 -10.89 -62.16 46.16
C ASP A 477 -12.07 -61.20 46.48
N THR A 478 -12.84 -60.57 45.58
CA THR A 478 -13.30 -60.88 44.21
C THR A 478 -13.84 -59.60 43.52
N ASP A 479 -13.74 -59.59 42.18
CA ASP A 479 -14.68 -59.10 41.14
C ASP A 479 -15.16 -57.63 41.00
N THR A 480 -14.88 -57.12 39.78
CA THR A 480 -15.72 -56.29 38.85
C THR A 480 -16.17 -54.90 39.30
N ASP A 481 -16.02 -53.79 38.57
CA ASP A 481 -16.22 -53.57 37.14
C ASP A 481 -15.62 -52.22 36.68
N ASN A 482 -15.17 -52.17 35.42
CA ASN A 482 -15.18 -51.04 34.48
C ASN A 482 -14.91 -49.60 34.99
N ASN A 483 -13.72 -49.07 34.70
CA ASN A 483 -13.66 -47.78 34.00
C ASN A 483 -12.39 -47.63 33.17
N SER A 484 -12.59 -47.22 31.92
CA SER A 484 -11.58 -46.92 30.92
C SER A 484 -10.66 -45.81 31.39
N ASN A 485 -9.42 -46.16 31.75
CA ASN A 485 -8.35 -45.20 31.96
C ASN A 485 -7.88 -44.70 30.59
N SER A 486 -8.45 -43.58 30.13
CA SER A 486 -7.81 -42.76 29.11
C SER A 486 -6.53 -42.21 29.71
N ASP A 487 -5.42 -42.68 29.15
CA ASP A 487 -4.07 -42.18 29.34
C ASP A 487 -4.03 -40.64 29.23
N THR A 488 -4.14 -39.97 30.37
CA THR A 488 -3.87 -38.53 30.55
C THR A 488 -2.56 -38.41 31.31
N THR A 489 -1.50 -38.89 30.67
CA THR A 489 -0.15 -38.52 31.05
C THR A 489 0.01 -37.02 30.84
N LYS A 490 -0.16 -36.24 31.93
CA LYS A 490 0.31 -34.84 32.02
C LYS A 490 1.76 -34.83 31.49
N PRO A 491 2.09 -34.03 30.46
CA PRO A 491 3.47 -33.92 30.04
C PRO A 491 4.25 -33.26 31.17
N THR A 492 4.97 -34.06 31.94
CA THR A 492 6.05 -33.63 32.81
C THR A 492 7.19 -33.14 31.90
N GLY A 493 7.13 -31.88 31.47
CA GLY A 493 8.05 -31.38 30.46
C GLY A 493 8.26 -29.87 30.57
N LYS A 494 9.53 -29.46 30.54
CA LYS A 494 10.04 -28.07 30.55
C LYS A 494 9.09 -27.05 29.89
N LYS A 495 8.98 -25.85 30.50
CA LYS A 495 8.27 -24.69 29.93
C LYS A 495 8.60 -24.52 28.43
N PRO A 496 7.60 -24.29 27.56
CA PRO A 496 7.85 -24.12 26.14
C PRO A 496 8.75 -22.92 25.88
N ARG A 497 9.57 -23.01 24.81
CA ARG A 497 10.43 -21.90 24.40
C ARG A 497 9.57 -20.68 24.08
N LYS A 498 10.04 -19.48 24.43
CA LYS A 498 9.41 -18.22 24.01
C LYS A 498 9.21 -18.22 22.48
N PRO A 499 8.05 -17.78 21.97
CA PRO A 499 7.82 -17.69 20.53
C PRO A 499 8.71 -16.60 19.94
N ASN A 500 9.14 -16.82 18.70
CA ASN A 500 9.63 -15.74 17.86
C ASN A 500 8.44 -14.86 17.46
N VAL A 501 8.68 -13.56 17.28
CA VAL A 501 7.66 -12.60 16.86
C VAL A 501 8.15 -11.86 15.63
N MET A 502 7.37 -11.90 14.56
CA MET A 502 7.64 -11.17 13.33
C MET A 502 6.52 -10.18 13.04
N VAL A 503 6.88 -8.94 12.73
CA VAL A 503 5.96 -7.91 12.23
C VAL A 503 6.35 -7.57 10.79
N LEU A 504 5.47 -7.92 9.85
CA LEU A 504 5.54 -7.52 8.45
C LEU A 504 4.61 -6.31 8.27
N PHE A 505 5.21 -5.12 8.28
CA PHE A 505 4.53 -3.84 8.21
C PHE A 505 4.48 -3.34 6.75
N MET A 506 3.31 -2.99 6.25
CA MET A 506 3.08 -2.58 4.86
C MET A 506 2.37 -1.22 4.79
N ASP A 507 3.09 -0.17 4.41
CA ASP A 507 2.53 1.17 4.20
C ASP A 507 2.22 1.36 2.71
N ALA A 508 1.01 1.73 2.26
CA ALA A 508 -0.26 1.95 2.96
C ALA A 508 -1.33 0.97 2.42
N VAL A 509 -1.40 -0.24 2.95
CA VAL A 509 -2.17 -1.34 2.31
C VAL A 509 -3.53 -1.57 2.97
N ALA A 510 -4.60 -1.20 2.25
CA ALA A 510 -5.96 -1.52 2.65
C ALA A 510 -6.23 -3.03 2.55
N ARG A 511 -7.15 -3.57 3.38
CA ARG A 511 -7.52 -5.00 3.35
C ARG A 511 -7.89 -5.48 1.95
N ARG A 512 -8.69 -4.71 1.21
CA ARG A 512 -9.12 -5.10 -0.13
C ARG A 512 -8.01 -4.97 -1.16
N GLN A 513 -7.18 -3.94 -1.02
CA GLN A 513 -6.00 -3.75 -1.86
C GLN A 513 -5.02 -4.92 -1.73
N PHE A 514 -4.84 -5.47 -0.53
CA PHE A 514 -4.02 -6.68 -0.30
C PHE A 514 -4.45 -7.84 -1.22
N TYR A 515 -5.73 -8.24 -1.23
CA TYR A 515 -6.17 -9.35 -2.09
C TYR A 515 -6.13 -9.03 -3.59
N ARG A 516 -6.26 -7.76 -3.96
CA ARG A 516 -6.25 -7.31 -5.36
C ARG A 516 -4.84 -7.29 -5.94
N LYS A 517 -3.88 -6.78 -5.17
CA LYS A 517 -2.51 -6.49 -5.63
C LYS A 517 -1.48 -7.52 -5.15
N LEU A 518 -1.78 -8.28 -4.10
CA LEU A 518 -0.90 -9.31 -3.54
C LEU A 518 -1.55 -10.70 -3.64
N ALA A 519 -2.08 -11.05 -4.81
CA ALA A 519 -2.87 -12.27 -4.99
C ALA A 519 -2.06 -13.56 -4.73
N LYS A 520 -0.77 -13.58 -5.08
CA LYS A 520 0.09 -14.75 -4.82
C LYS A 520 0.38 -14.88 -3.33
N THR A 521 0.69 -13.77 -2.67
CA THR A 521 0.89 -13.69 -1.22
C THR A 521 -0.37 -14.11 -0.48
N ALA A 522 -1.54 -13.56 -0.82
CA ALA A 522 -2.81 -13.93 -0.22
C ALA A 522 -3.12 -15.43 -0.38
N THR A 523 -2.78 -16.01 -1.53
CA THR A 523 -2.92 -17.47 -1.76
C THR A 523 -2.00 -18.28 -0.84
N VAL A 524 -0.77 -17.81 -0.60
CA VAL A 524 0.16 -18.48 0.33
C VAL A 524 -0.35 -18.35 1.76
N VAL A 525 -0.68 -17.14 2.20
CA VAL A 525 -1.22 -16.87 3.55
C VAL A 525 -2.41 -17.78 3.84
N ALA A 526 -3.35 -17.91 2.90
CA ALA A 526 -4.49 -18.82 3.04
C ALA A 526 -4.06 -20.29 3.20
N ARG A 527 -3.06 -20.75 2.44
CA ARG A 527 -2.55 -22.13 2.51
C ARG A 527 -1.73 -22.45 3.76
N LEU A 528 -1.17 -21.43 4.42
CA LEU A 528 -0.44 -21.60 5.68
C LEU A 528 -1.37 -21.98 6.83
N ASP A 529 -2.67 -21.69 6.70
CA ASP A 529 -3.67 -22.21 7.64
C ASP A 529 -3.79 -23.73 7.51
N LYS A 530 -3.23 -24.41 8.49
CA LYS A 530 -3.27 -25.86 8.66
C LYS A 530 -3.90 -26.22 10.01
N SER A 531 -4.80 -25.35 10.50
CA SER A 531 -5.53 -25.54 11.76
C SER A 531 -6.17 -26.93 11.86
N ALA A 532 -6.80 -27.42 10.78
CA ALA A 532 -7.40 -28.75 10.72
C ALA A 532 -6.39 -29.92 10.78
N GLN A 533 -5.10 -29.68 10.49
CA GLN A 533 -4.02 -30.66 10.59
C GLN A 533 -3.14 -30.45 11.84
N GLY A 534 -3.53 -29.54 12.75
CA GLY A 534 -2.72 -29.19 13.92
C GLY A 534 -1.47 -28.37 13.59
N GLY A 535 -1.41 -27.76 12.41
CA GLY A 535 -0.33 -26.85 11.98
C GLY A 535 -0.61 -25.39 12.35
N PRO A 536 0.09 -24.44 11.69
CA PRO A 536 -0.13 -23.01 11.89
C PRO A 536 -1.61 -22.62 11.66
N GLN A 537 -2.10 -21.61 12.39
CA GLN A 537 -3.47 -21.12 12.28
C GLN A 537 -3.47 -19.68 11.77
N LEU A 538 -4.27 -19.39 10.74
CA LEU A 538 -4.46 -18.04 10.23
C LEU A 538 -5.68 -17.40 10.90
N HIS A 539 -5.51 -16.17 11.38
CA HIS A 539 -6.59 -15.34 11.88
C HIS A 539 -6.58 -13.99 11.16
N GLU A 540 -7.69 -13.63 10.53
CA GLU A 540 -7.83 -12.35 9.82
C GLU A 540 -8.81 -11.42 10.52
N PHE A 541 -8.39 -10.17 10.70
CA PHE A 541 -9.17 -9.17 11.43
C PHE A 541 -9.95 -8.31 10.45
N PHE A 542 -11.23 -8.63 10.26
CA PHE A 542 -12.08 -8.01 9.24
C PHE A 542 -12.50 -6.58 9.57
N ARG A 543 -12.32 -6.17 10.83
CA ARG A 543 -12.68 -4.86 11.37
C ARG A 543 -11.51 -4.22 12.10
N TYR A 544 -10.31 -4.40 11.55
CA TYR A 544 -9.14 -3.64 11.97
C TYR A 544 -9.23 -2.22 11.40
N HIS A 545 -9.12 -1.23 12.27
CA HIS A 545 -9.48 0.14 11.93
C HIS A 545 -8.37 1.14 12.26
N ALA A 546 -8.15 2.08 11.34
CA ALA A 546 -7.22 3.19 11.55
C ALA A 546 -7.76 4.15 12.62
N VAL A 547 -6.87 4.71 13.43
CA VAL A 547 -7.15 5.69 14.49
C VAL A 547 -6.73 7.12 14.10
N GLY A 548 -6.12 7.29 12.94
CA GLY A 548 -5.74 8.58 12.39
C GLY A 548 -5.48 8.56 10.89
N PHE A 549 -5.13 9.72 10.33
CA PHE A 549 -5.00 9.91 8.89
C PHE A 549 -3.82 9.18 8.24
N ASN A 550 -2.67 9.11 8.91
CA ASN A 550 -1.41 8.66 8.32
C ASN A 550 -0.60 7.83 9.30
N THR A 551 0.59 7.43 8.87
CA THR A 551 1.57 6.64 9.63
C THR A 551 1.84 7.18 11.03
N ASN A 552 1.83 8.50 11.23
CA ASN A 552 2.15 9.09 12.54
C ASN A 552 1.23 8.55 13.63
N ALA A 553 -0.07 8.81 13.54
CA ALA A 553 -1.00 8.44 14.61
C ALA A 553 -1.14 6.92 14.72
N ASN A 554 -1.26 6.22 13.58
CA ASN A 554 -1.53 4.79 13.55
C ASN A 554 -0.35 3.96 14.07
N SER A 555 0.86 4.23 13.59
CA SER A 555 2.06 3.50 14.02
C SER A 555 2.47 3.85 15.45
N ARG A 556 2.30 5.10 15.90
CA ARG A 556 2.57 5.47 17.30
C ARG A 556 1.69 4.72 18.28
N VAL A 557 0.41 4.48 17.95
CA VAL A 557 -0.44 3.67 18.84
C VAL A 557 0.12 2.27 18.99
N VAL A 558 0.55 1.64 17.91
CA VAL A 558 1.16 0.30 17.94
C VAL A 558 2.49 0.31 18.72
N TYR A 559 3.34 1.31 18.51
CA TYR A 559 4.67 1.35 19.11
C TYR A 559 4.67 1.80 20.56
N THR A 560 3.75 2.69 20.96
CA THR A 560 3.81 3.43 22.23
C THR A 560 2.48 3.54 22.99
N ASN A 561 1.40 2.92 22.50
CA ASN A 561 0.06 2.96 23.11
C ASN A 561 -0.62 4.34 23.10
N THR A 562 -0.22 5.23 22.20
CA THR A 562 -0.79 6.58 22.11
C THR A 562 -0.66 7.14 20.68
N PRO A 563 -1.68 7.85 20.16
CA PRO A 563 -1.62 8.47 18.83
C PRO A 563 -0.84 9.79 18.86
N ASP A 564 -0.70 10.39 20.05
CA ASP A 564 -0.15 11.72 20.25
C ASP A 564 1.34 11.68 20.61
N ARG A 565 2.00 12.83 20.39
CA ARG A 565 3.35 13.05 20.89
C ARG A 565 3.34 13.28 22.39
N GLN A 566 4.06 12.42 23.11
CA GLN A 566 4.26 12.51 24.54
C GLN A 566 5.58 13.22 24.84
N GLU A 567 5.60 14.02 25.90
CA GLU A 567 6.80 14.65 26.46
C GLU A 567 6.83 14.35 27.97
N PRO A 568 7.73 13.45 28.44
CA PRO A 568 8.76 12.74 27.67
C PRO A 568 8.19 11.66 26.75
N ALA A 569 8.93 11.36 25.69
CA ALA A 569 8.64 10.31 24.73
C ALA A 569 8.41 8.93 25.40
N ALA A 570 7.28 8.29 25.09
CA ALA A 570 6.98 6.94 25.54
C ALA A 570 8.00 5.93 24.98
N PRO A 571 8.38 4.89 25.76
CA PRO A 571 9.25 3.83 25.27
C PRO A 571 8.56 3.03 24.15
N PRO A 572 9.30 2.66 23.09
CA PRO A 572 8.73 1.87 22.02
C PRO A 572 8.70 0.38 22.35
N ILE A 573 7.80 -0.36 21.70
CA ILE A 573 7.53 -1.77 21.97
C ILE A 573 8.74 -2.70 21.80
N TRP A 574 9.67 -2.40 20.89
CA TRP A 574 10.88 -3.22 20.72
C TRP A 574 11.84 -3.11 21.91
N LYS A 575 11.78 -2.04 22.71
CA LYS A 575 12.48 -1.95 23.99
C LYS A 575 12.02 -3.06 24.93
N ASP A 576 10.71 -3.32 25.00
CA ASP A 576 10.16 -4.37 25.85
C ASP A 576 10.67 -5.76 25.43
N PHE A 577 10.76 -6.03 24.12
CA PHE A 577 11.37 -7.27 23.61
C PHE A 577 12.86 -7.36 23.93
N TYR A 578 13.62 -6.28 23.71
CA TYR A 578 15.04 -6.21 24.03
C TYR A 578 15.29 -6.52 25.51
N GLU A 579 14.58 -5.86 26.43
CA GLU A 579 14.71 -6.08 27.87
C GLU A 579 14.22 -7.47 28.31
N ALA A 580 13.27 -8.06 27.57
CA ALA A 580 12.81 -9.43 27.79
C ALA A 580 13.78 -10.52 27.31
N GLY A 581 14.95 -10.15 26.79
CA GLY A 581 15.98 -11.09 26.34
C GLY A 581 15.69 -11.69 24.96
N TYR A 582 14.95 -10.98 24.12
CA TYR A 582 14.85 -11.30 22.70
C TYR A 582 16.05 -10.73 21.94
N ILE A 583 16.44 -11.42 20.86
CA ILE A 583 17.29 -10.83 19.83
C ILE A 583 16.38 -10.01 18.91
N THR A 584 16.72 -8.75 18.71
CA THR A 584 15.86 -7.75 18.08
C THR A 584 16.44 -7.31 16.74
N SER A 585 15.61 -7.30 15.70
CA SER A 585 16.01 -6.91 14.35
C SER A 585 14.99 -5.97 13.73
N ARG A 586 15.47 -4.96 13.01
CA ARG A 586 14.65 -4.17 12.11
C ARG A 586 15.25 -4.01 10.73
N VAL A 587 14.38 -3.91 9.74
CA VAL A 587 14.70 -3.40 8.41
C VAL A 587 13.59 -2.48 7.93
N GLU A 588 13.98 -1.31 7.45
CA GLU A 588 13.08 -0.28 6.92
C GLU A 588 13.58 0.05 5.52
N ASP A 589 12.78 -0.27 4.50
CA ASP A 589 13.14 -0.11 3.09
C ASP A 589 12.98 1.34 2.56
N ASN A 590 13.05 2.29 3.49
CA ASN A 590 13.01 3.73 3.31
C ASN A 590 14.11 4.42 4.13
N CYS A 591 14.62 5.57 3.67
CA CYS A 591 15.63 6.34 4.38
C CYS A 591 15.06 7.23 5.50
N GLU A 592 14.24 6.66 6.38
CA GLU A 592 13.61 7.39 7.46
C GLU A 592 13.53 6.52 8.70
N ASP A 593 14.13 6.97 9.79
CA ASP A 593 13.93 6.32 11.09
C ASP A 593 12.62 6.82 11.72
N TRP A 594 11.49 6.33 11.18
CA TRP A 594 10.15 6.63 11.69
C TRP A 594 10.03 6.37 13.18
N SER A 595 10.70 5.32 13.63
CA SER A 595 10.76 4.90 15.03
C SER A 595 11.31 6.05 15.91
N THR A 596 12.45 6.63 15.55
CA THR A 596 13.11 7.70 16.30
C THR A 596 12.37 9.03 16.12
N GLN A 597 11.95 9.35 14.89
CA GLN A 597 11.29 10.61 14.55
C GLN A 597 9.91 10.73 15.22
N TYR A 598 9.10 9.67 15.18
CA TYR A 598 7.73 9.71 15.70
C TYR A 598 7.69 9.55 17.20
N THR A 599 8.53 8.69 17.78
CA THR A 599 8.60 8.60 19.24
C THR A 599 9.23 9.84 19.86
N GLY A 600 10.13 10.53 19.15
CA GLY A 600 10.85 11.69 19.66
C GLY A 600 11.99 11.32 20.61
N ARG A 601 12.45 10.07 20.55
CA ARG A 601 13.59 9.55 21.34
C ARG A 601 14.46 8.63 20.51
N GLU A 602 15.70 8.48 20.95
CA GLU A 602 16.56 7.40 20.48
C GLU A 602 15.94 6.06 20.85
N SER A 603 15.70 5.25 19.83
CA SER A 603 15.03 3.96 19.95
C SER A 603 15.78 2.82 19.26
N SER A 604 16.66 3.15 18.32
CA SER A 604 17.44 2.19 17.53
C SER A 604 18.43 1.37 18.35
N GLN A 605 18.89 1.90 19.47
CA GLN A 605 19.78 1.21 20.42
C GLN A 605 19.17 -0.06 21.02
N TYR A 606 17.85 -0.24 20.91
CA TYR A 606 17.14 -1.44 21.35
C TYR A 606 16.97 -2.47 20.21
N PHE A 607 17.63 -2.29 19.08
CA PHE A 607 17.78 -3.30 18.04
C PHE A 607 19.20 -3.85 18.04
N ASP A 608 19.34 -5.17 18.14
CA ASP A 608 20.62 -5.87 17.98
C ASP A 608 21.05 -5.91 16.51
N HIS A 609 20.13 -5.69 15.56
CA HIS A 609 20.37 -5.74 14.12
C HIS A 609 19.52 -4.69 13.41
N GLU A 610 20.12 -3.85 12.57
CA GLU A 610 19.44 -2.77 11.85
C GLU A 610 19.96 -2.64 10.42
N LEU A 611 19.06 -2.77 9.44
CA LEU A 611 19.37 -2.43 8.05
C LEU A 611 18.56 -1.22 7.61
N GLN A 612 19.24 -0.09 7.48
CA GLN A 612 18.65 1.16 7.01
C GLN A 612 19.54 1.94 6.03
N ALA A 613 20.85 1.96 6.27
CA ALA A 613 21.79 2.75 5.49
C ALA A 613 21.75 2.53 3.96
N PRO A 614 21.58 1.30 3.42
CA PRO A 614 21.48 1.12 1.97
C PRO A 614 20.30 1.85 1.31
N PHE A 615 19.21 2.05 2.04
CA PHE A 615 18.01 2.71 1.53
C PHE A 615 18.16 4.25 1.49
N CYS A 616 19.30 4.76 1.97
CA CYS A 616 19.64 6.18 1.97
C CYS A 616 20.58 6.59 0.82
N LEU A 617 20.87 5.66 -0.09
CA LEU A 617 21.80 5.89 -1.18
C LEU A 617 21.19 6.78 -2.27
N PRO A 618 22.00 7.64 -2.92
CA PRO A 618 21.51 8.63 -3.88
C PRO A 618 20.62 8.10 -5.01
N PRO A 619 20.83 6.88 -5.58
CA PRO A 619 19.95 6.33 -6.62
C PRO A 619 18.49 6.16 -6.19
N TYR A 620 18.23 6.01 -4.89
CA TYR A 620 16.91 5.82 -4.33
C TYR A 620 16.45 7.01 -3.48
N TYR A 621 17.38 7.70 -2.81
CA TYR A 621 17.08 8.86 -1.98
C TYR A 621 18.02 10.02 -2.32
N ALA A 622 17.55 10.92 -3.18
CA ALA A 622 18.34 12.03 -3.70
C ALA A 622 18.96 12.90 -2.59
N LEU A 623 20.22 13.32 -2.76
CA LEU A 623 20.92 14.20 -1.82
C LEU A 623 20.43 15.65 -1.89
N GLU A 624 19.96 16.07 -3.06
CA GLU A 624 19.47 17.42 -3.35
C GLU A 624 18.07 17.33 -3.97
N GLY A 625 17.24 18.33 -3.72
CA GLY A 625 15.85 18.36 -4.20
C GLY A 625 14.89 17.53 -3.35
N ASN A 626 13.75 17.15 -3.95
CA ASN A 626 12.73 16.35 -3.30
C ASN A 626 12.97 14.84 -3.57
N PRO A 627 13.37 14.04 -2.57
CA PRO A 627 13.56 12.59 -2.72
C PRO A 627 12.23 11.84 -2.90
N PHE A 628 11.10 12.50 -2.62
CA PHE A 628 9.75 11.93 -2.64
C PHE A 628 8.99 12.26 -3.93
N SER A 629 9.68 12.17 -5.07
CA SER A 629 9.06 12.42 -6.37
C SER A 629 8.12 11.29 -6.76
N ASN A 630 7.09 11.60 -7.56
CA ASN A 630 6.23 10.57 -8.14
C ASN A 630 7.01 9.65 -9.11
N PHE A 631 8.14 10.08 -9.66
CA PHE A 631 8.86 9.34 -10.69
C PHE A 631 10.24 8.83 -10.27
N ALA A 632 10.65 9.10 -9.03
CA ALA A 632 11.91 8.62 -8.47
C ALA A 632 11.82 8.54 -6.96
N GLY A 633 12.54 7.57 -6.40
CA GLY A 633 12.70 7.38 -4.96
C GLY A 633 11.54 6.66 -4.26
N PRO A 634 11.48 6.73 -2.91
CA PRO A 634 10.62 5.88 -2.10
C PRO A 634 9.13 6.04 -2.34
N TYR A 635 8.63 7.18 -2.83
CA TYR A 635 7.18 7.37 -3.08
C TYR A 635 6.84 7.33 -4.56
N SER A 636 7.74 6.79 -5.38
CA SER A 636 7.53 6.73 -6.81
C SER A 636 6.39 5.76 -7.17
N ILE A 637 5.63 6.13 -8.20
CA ILE A 637 4.66 5.30 -8.90
C ILE A 637 5.32 4.32 -9.90
N VAL A 638 6.64 4.40 -10.10
CA VAL A 638 7.42 3.45 -10.93
C VAL A 638 8.14 2.42 -10.05
N ALA A 639 8.74 1.39 -10.68
CA ALA A 639 9.56 0.43 -9.95
C ALA A 639 10.70 1.11 -9.19
N ARG A 640 10.86 0.73 -7.92
CA ARG A 640 11.89 1.26 -7.03
C ARG A 640 13.10 0.34 -7.11
N CYS A 641 14.11 0.80 -7.84
CA CYS A 641 15.27 -0.01 -8.17
C CYS A 641 16.51 0.51 -7.49
N MET A 642 17.25 -0.41 -6.88
CA MET A 642 18.60 -0.16 -6.37
C MET A 642 19.50 -1.29 -6.85
N HIS A 643 20.62 -0.92 -7.49
CA HIS A 643 21.68 -1.86 -7.89
C HIS A 643 21.17 -3.12 -8.62
N GLY A 644 20.13 -2.94 -9.44
CA GLY A 644 19.58 -3.97 -10.31
C GLY A 644 18.47 -4.84 -9.72
N SER A 645 18.02 -4.54 -8.50
CA SER A 645 16.92 -5.25 -7.83
C SER A 645 15.87 -4.29 -7.29
N ASN A 646 14.66 -4.80 -7.07
CA ASN A 646 13.65 -4.03 -6.33
C ASN A 646 14.11 -3.83 -4.89
N VAL A 647 13.76 -2.70 -4.30
CA VAL A 647 14.20 -2.29 -2.97
C VAL A 647 13.82 -3.32 -1.88
N HIS A 648 12.59 -3.85 -1.87
CA HIS A 648 12.14 -4.87 -0.90
C HIS A 648 12.97 -6.15 -0.89
N THR A 649 13.67 -6.48 -1.99
CA THR A 649 14.46 -7.73 -2.08
C THR A 649 15.61 -7.74 -1.09
N TYR A 650 16.22 -6.58 -0.84
CA TYR A 650 17.27 -6.40 0.16
C TYR A 650 16.72 -6.57 1.58
N ALA A 651 15.52 -6.05 1.84
CA ALA A 651 14.86 -6.19 3.12
C ALA A 651 14.50 -7.66 3.42
N ILE A 652 13.88 -8.36 2.46
CA ILE A 652 13.55 -9.79 2.58
C ILE A 652 14.80 -10.64 2.79
N GLU A 653 15.88 -10.36 2.05
CA GLU A 653 17.15 -11.10 2.20
C GLU A 653 17.75 -10.90 3.60
N TYR A 654 17.78 -9.67 4.10
CA TYR A 654 18.24 -9.37 5.45
C TYR A 654 17.42 -10.11 6.51
N MET A 655 16.09 -10.13 6.36
CA MET A 655 15.20 -10.86 7.25
C MET A 655 15.52 -12.36 7.27
N ASN A 656 15.78 -12.95 6.10
CA ASN A 656 16.19 -14.35 5.98
C ASN A 656 17.53 -14.62 6.66
N GLN A 657 18.53 -13.76 6.46
CA GLN A 657 19.85 -13.93 7.08
C GLN A 657 19.77 -13.85 8.61
N PHE A 658 18.99 -12.90 9.14
CA PHE A 658 18.78 -12.76 10.57
C PHE A 658 18.19 -14.03 11.20
N ARG A 659 17.12 -14.58 10.62
CA ARG A 659 16.51 -15.82 11.13
C ARG A 659 17.49 -16.99 11.13
N LYS A 660 18.32 -17.09 10.08
CA LYS A 660 19.36 -18.13 9.97
C LYS A 660 20.49 -17.96 10.98
N ALA A 661 20.83 -16.72 11.36
CA ALA A 661 21.87 -16.44 12.35
C ALA A 661 21.46 -16.85 13.78
N TYR A 662 20.16 -16.87 14.08
CA TYR A 662 19.64 -17.10 15.43
C TYR A 662 18.55 -18.19 15.48
N PRO A 663 18.88 -19.46 15.21
CA PRO A 663 17.89 -20.55 15.21
C PRO A 663 17.37 -20.89 16.61
N ASP A 664 18.21 -20.75 17.65
CA ASP A 664 17.91 -21.29 18.98
C ASP A 664 17.35 -20.25 19.95
N GLN A 665 17.62 -18.96 19.73
CA GLN A 665 17.22 -17.86 20.61
C GLN A 665 15.84 -17.32 20.23
N PRO A 666 15.05 -16.80 21.18
CA PRO A 666 13.84 -16.07 20.84
C PRO A 666 14.21 -14.74 20.19
N TRP A 667 13.52 -14.39 19.11
CA TRP A 667 13.76 -13.14 18.41
C TRP A 667 12.48 -12.37 18.07
N PHE A 668 12.64 -11.05 18.01
CA PHE A 668 11.65 -10.09 17.54
C PHE A 668 12.20 -9.44 16.28
N GLN A 669 11.47 -9.54 15.17
CA GLN A 669 11.89 -8.95 13.91
C GLN A 669 10.79 -8.09 13.32
N MET A 670 11.15 -6.87 12.92
CA MET A 670 10.28 -5.95 12.21
C MET A 670 10.80 -5.71 10.80
N GLY A 671 9.99 -6.01 9.80
CA GLY A 671 10.25 -5.66 8.40
C GLY A 671 9.19 -4.69 7.91
N SER A 672 9.62 -3.51 7.48
CA SER A 672 8.74 -2.48 6.93
C SER A 672 8.93 -2.38 5.42
N PHE A 673 7.81 -2.32 4.71
CA PHE A 673 7.71 -2.31 3.25
C PHE A 673 6.86 -1.13 2.81
N ILE A 674 7.41 -0.28 1.95
CA ILE A 674 6.72 0.96 1.53
C ILE A 674 6.12 0.88 0.13
N GLU A 675 6.11 -0.28 -0.55
CA GLU A 675 5.63 -0.43 -1.94
C GLU A 675 4.18 0.04 -2.13
N GLY A 676 3.37 0.05 -1.07
CA GLY A 676 2.01 0.57 -1.09
C GLY A 676 1.92 2.10 -0.99
N HIS A 677 2.98 2.79 -0.59
CA HIS A 677 3.00 4.24 -0.34
C HIS A 677 3.17 5.03 -1.65
N GLU A 678 2.20 4.91 -2.57
CA GLU A 678 2.14 5.65 -3.84
C GLU A 678 0.71 5.70 -4.41
N GLY A 679 0.42 6.71 -5.25
CA GLY A 679 -0.97 7.08 -5.60
C GLY A 679 -1.73 6.17 -6.58
N THR A 680 -1.12 5.14 -7.15
CA THR A 680 -1.73 4.26 -8.17
C THR A 680 -2.15 2.89 -7.60
N GLY A 681 -1.47 2.43 -6.55
CA GLY A 681 -1.58 1.08 -5.99
C GLY A 681 -0.95 -0.01 -6.86
N GLU A 682 -0.22 0.32 -7.93
CA GLU A 682 0.41 -0.66 -8.83
C GLU A 682 1.81 -1.07 -8.37
N VAL A 683 2.56 -0.22 -7.68
CA VAL A 683 3.93 -0.58 -7.25
C VAL A 683 3.91 -1.70 -6.23
N LEU A 684 2.82 -1.82 -5.47
CA LEU A 684 2.54 -2.96 -4.59
C LEU A 684 2.58 -4.33 -5.32
N LEU A 685 2.36 -4.38 -6.64
CA LEU A 685 2.49 -5.64 -7.40
C LEU A 685 3.94 -6.16 -7.45
N THR A 686 4.93 -5.29 -7.23
CA THR A 686 6.35 -5.67 -7.36
C THR A 686 6.83 -6.59 -6.24
N ILE A 687 6.22 -6.51 -5.04
CA ILE A 687 6.60 -7.33 -3.88
C ILE A 687 5.86 -8.68 -3.82
N ASP A 688 4.74 -8.85 -4.53
CA ASP A 688 3.86 -10.03 -4.40
C ASP A 688 4.59 -11.37 -4.60
N ASP A 689 5.47 -11.43 -5.61
CA ASP A 689 6.25 -12.65 -5.86
C ASP A 689 7.24 -12.95 -4.74
N ASP A 690 7.96 -11.95 -4.24
CA ASP A 690 9.05 -12.17 -3.29
C ASP A 690 8.53 -12.36 -1.87
N LEU A 691 7.46 -11.67 -1.47
CA LEU A 691 6.79 -11.90 -0.19
C LEU A 691 6.11 -13.28 -0.16
N SER A 692 5.51 -13.72 -1.26
CA SER A 692 4.95 -15.08 -1.35
C SER A 692 6.02 -16.17 -1.23
N LYS A 693 7.22 -15.95 -1.80
CA LYS A 693 8.36 -16.88 -1.65
C LYS A 693 8.93 -16.85 -0.24
N PHE A 694 9.02 -15.67 0.37
CA PHE A 694 9.49 -15.52 1.75
C PHE A 694 8.64 -16.34 2.72
N LEU A 695 7.31 -16.17 2.66
CA LEU A 695 6.38 -16.91 3.52
C LEU A 695 6.41 -18.44 3.28
N LYS A 696 6.50 -18.88 2.02
CA LYS A 696 6.73 -20.31 1.71
C LYS A 696 8.05 -20.82 2.26
N GLY A 697 9.12 -20.04 2.13
CA GLY A 697 10.44 -20.38 2.67
C GLY A 697 10.40 -20.58 4.19
N MET A 698 9.65 -19.74 4.91
CA MET A 698 9.45 -19.90 6.36
C MET A 698 8.68 -21.18 6.74
N GLU A 699 7.77 -21.64 5.87
CA GLU A 699 7.10 -22.93 6.04
C GLU A 699 8.07 -24.09 5.77
N GLU A 700 8.79 -24.03 4.65
CA GLU A 700 9.72 -25.08 4.19
C GLU A 700 10.91 -25.27 5.13
N ASP A 701 11.41 -24.20 5.75
CA ASP A 701 12.54 -24.24 6.69
C ASP A 701 12.10 -24.49 8.15
N GLY A 702 10.79 -24.64 8.41
CA GLY A 702 10.23 -24.91 9.73
C GLY A 702 10.17 -23.69 10.67
N SER A 703 10.48 -22.49 10.20
CA SER A 703 10.41 -21.27 11.03
C SER A 703 9.01 -20.99 11.54
N LEU A 704 7.96 -21.37 10.81
CA LEU A 704 6.57 -21.20 11.24
C LEU A 704 6.15 -22.13 12.40
N GLU A 705 6.99 -23.06 12.83
CA GLU A 705 6.69 -23.93 13.98
C GLU A 705 6.72 -23.19 15.33
N ASN A 706 7.45 -22.06 15.41
CA ASN A 706 7.57 -21.25 16.63
C ASN A 706 7.53 -19.73 16.38
N THR A 707 7.04 -19.28 15.22
CA THR A 707 6.99 -17.85 14.90
C THR A 707 5.55 -17.37 14.81
N ILE A 708 5.20 -16.38 15.64
CA ILE A 708 3.97 -15.60 15.48
C ILE A 708 4.24 -14.53 14.43
N VAL A 709 3.51 -14.55 13.32
CA VAL A 709 3.67 -13.58 12.23
C VAL A 709 2.47 -12.64 12.21
N PHE A 710 2.72 -11.36 12.44
CA PHE A 710 1.77 -10.28 12.23
C PHE A 710 2.01 -9.70 10.83
N MET A 711 1.02 -9.79 9.95
CA MET A 711 1.00 -9.07 8.68
C MET A 711 0.04 -7.91 8.81
N MET A 712 0.55 -6.68 8.79
CA MET A 712 -0.26 -5.51 9.09
C MET A 712 0.09 -4.30 8.23
N ALA A 713 -0.90 -3.47 7.99
CA ALA A 713 -0.74 -2.08 7.58
C ALA A 713 -1.14 -1.16 8.74
N ASP A 714 -0.75 0.09 8.69
CA ASP A 714 -1.16 1.15 9.62
C ASP A 714 -2.45 1.85 9.16
N HIS A 715 -2.57 2.07 7.86
CA HIS A 715 -3.76 2.58 7.18
C HIS A 715 -3.80 2.07 5.73
N GLY A 716 -4.93 2.28 5.04
CA GLY A 716 -5.02 2.07 3.60
C GLY A 716 -4.54 3.26 2.79
N LEU A 717 -4.57 3.15 1.46
CA LEU A 717 -4.04 4.18 0.58
C LEU A 717 -4.84 5.50 0.65
N HIS A 718 -4.22 6.58 1.12
CA HIS A 718 -4.78 7.94 1.10
C HIS A 718 -4.19 8.84 0.00
N MET A 719 -3.29 8.28 -0.82
CA MET A 719 -2.62 8.97 -1.91
C MET A 719 -3.34 8.65 -3.22
N GLY A 720 -3.56 9.66 -4.06
CA GLY A 720 -4.07 9.45 -5.42
C GLY A 720 -5.60 9.53 -5.61
N ILE A 721 -6.02 9.29 -6.85
CA ILE A 721 -7.36 9.65 -7.34
C ILE A 721 -8.48 8.86 -6.67
N ASN A 722 -8.22 7.61 -6.28
CA ASN A 722 -9.24 6.76 -5.66
C ASN A 722 -9.67 7.34 -4.32
N PHE A 723 -8.72 7.73 -3.48
CA PHE A 723 -8.99 8.35 -2.19
C PHE A 723 -9.65 9.73 -2.34
N MET A 724 -9.12 10.58 -3.22
CA MET A 724 -9.59 11.96 -3.37
C MET A 724 -11.05 12.04 -3.86
N PHE A 725 -11.41 11.22 -4.84
CA PHE A 725 -12.66 11.40 -5.60
C PHE A 725 -13.73 10.35 -5.33
N THR A 726 -13.47 9.32 -4.53
CA THR A 726 -14.45 8.24 -4.29
C THR A 726 -14.70 8.01 -2.81
N PRO A 727 -15.96 7.75 -2.40
CA PRO A 727 -16.26 7.29 -1.05
C PRO A 727 -15.50 6.00 -0.67
N ASN A 728 -15.27 5.11 -1.64
CA ASN A 728 -14.66 3.81 -1.41
C ASN A 728 -13.17 3.89 -1.15
N GLY A 729 -12.46 4.83 -1.76
CA GLY A 729 -11.07 5.10 -1.41
C GLY A 729 -10.91 5.59 0.03
N ARG A 730 -11.81 6.46 0.51
CA ARG A 730 -11.80 6.91 1.93
C ARG A 730 -12.05 5.74 2.87
N ILE A 731 -13.02 4.91 2.53
CA ILE A 731 -13.35 3.71 3.27
C ILE A 731 -12.18 2.70 3.30
N GLU A 732 -11.53 2.44 2.16
CA GLU A 732 -10.33 1.57 2.09
C GLU A 732 -9.20 2.15 2.94
N HIS A 733 -9.01 3.47 2.95
CA HIS A 733 -8.02 4.15 3.80
C HIS A 733 -8.20 3.84 5.29
N MET A 734 -9.43 3.75 5.77
CA MET A 734 -9.71 3.49 7.18
C MET A 734 -9.72 2.00 7.56
N ASN A 735 -9.63 1.09 6.58
CA ASN A 735 -9.67 -0.36 6.75
C ASN A 735 -8.36 -1.06 6.29
N PRO A 736 -7.25 -0.85 7.04
CA PRO A 736 -5.98 -1.50 6.76
C PRO A 736 -6.04 -3.04 6.85
N TYR A 737 -5.09 -3.71 6.20
CA TYR A 737 -4.95 -5.16 6.33
C TYR A 737 -4.36 -5.54 7.70
N LEU A 738 -4.93 -6.56 8.36
CA LEU A 738 -4.33 -7.24 9.51
C LEU A 738 -4.64 -8.73 9.50
N SER A 739 -3.60 -9.54 9.61
CA SER A 739 -3.70 -10.97 9.92
C SER A 739 -2.59 -11.43 10.86
N VAL A 740 -2.87 -12.50 11.59
CA VAL A 740 -1.94 -13.15 12.51
C VAL A 740 -1.87 -14.63 12.16
N ILE A 741 -0.65 -15.12 11.94
CA ILE A 741 -0.36 -16.56 11.82
C ILE A 741 0.17 -17.02 13.17
N LEU A 742 -0.59 -17.88 13.85
CA LEU A 742 -0.24 -18.47 15.13
C LEU A 742 0.46 -19.83 14.92
N PRO A 743 1.66 -20.05 15.46
CA PRO A 743 2.41 -21.27 15.24
C PRO A 743 1.82 -22.45 16.05
N PRO A 744 1.95 -23.69 15.57
CA PRO A 744 1.37 -24.88 16.22
C PRO A 744 1.91 -25.11 17.63
N LEU A 745 3.17 -24.77 17.91
CA LEU A 745 3.74 -24.86 19.26
C LEU A 745 2.94 -24.00 20.25
N ILE A 746 2.56 -22.79 19.85
CA ILE A 746 1.80 -21.88 20.72
C ILE A 746 0.36 -22.36 20.85
N THR A 747 -0.29 -22.78 19.77
CA THR A 747 -1.64 -23.36 19.84
C THR A 747 -1.72 -24.56 20.80
N LYS A 748 -0.69 -25.42 20.79
CA LYS A 748 -0.62 -26.61 21.66
C LYS A 748 -0.44 -26.27 23.14
N HIS A 749 0.42 -25.30 23.45
CA HIS A 749 0.74 -24.93 24.83
C HIS A 749 -0.16 -23.83 25.41
N TYR A 750 -0.81 -23.05 24.55
CA TYR A 750 -1.58 -21.85 24.89
C TYR A 750 -2.88 -21.77 24.05
N PRO A 751 -3.78 -22.75 24.17
CA PRO A 751 -4.99 -22.81 23.34
C PRO A 751 -5.94 -21.61 23.54
N SER A 752 -5.87 -20.93 24.69
CA SER A 752 -6.60 -19.68 24.97
C SER A 752 -6.22 -18.54 24.02
N LEU A 753 -4.96 -18.49 23.55
CA LEU A 753 -4.53 -17.50 22.56
C LEU A 753 -5.24 -17.73 21.22
N ALA A 754 -5.29 -18.97 20.75
CA ALA A 754 -5.99 -19.32 19.51
C ALA A 754 -7.50 -19.01 19.59
N ARG A 755 -8.13 -19.27 20.76
CA ARG A 755 -9.53 -18.91 21.01
C ARG A 755 -9.75 -17.40 20.97
N GLY A 756 -8.90 -16.63 21.64
CA GLY A 756 -8.93 -15.17 21.63
C GLY A 756 -8.82 -14.58 20.22
N LEU A 757 -7.83 -15.03 19.42
CA LEU A 757 -7.71 -14.59 18.03
C LEU A 757 -8.95 -14.96 17.22
N THR A 758 -9.46 -16.18 17.37
CA THR A 758 -10.68 -16.64 16.69
C THR A 758 -11.91 -15.80 17.09
N HIS A 759 -12.02 -15.46 18.37
CA HIS A 759 -13.04 -14.56 18.90
C HIS A 759 -12.93 -13.17 18.29
N ASN A 760 -11.72 -12.63 18.13
CA ASN A 760 -11.53 -11.23 17.74
C ASN A 760 -11.52 -10.93 16.24
N GLN A 761 -11.58 -11.94 15.36
CA GLN A 761 -11.63 -11.72 13.89
C GLN A 761 -12.76 -10.80 13.42
N GLN A 762 -13.88 -10.73 14.16
CA GLN A 762 -15.04 -9.87 13.85
C GLN A 762 -15.24 -8.74 14.87
N SER A 763 -14.33 -8.59 15.83
CA SER A 763 -14.37 -7.50 16.80
C SER A 763 -13.72 -6.25 16.21
N LEU A 764 -14.19 -5.06 16.60
CA LEU A 764 -13.55 -3.80 16.23
C LEU A 764 -12.22 -3.69 16.99
N VAL A 765 -11.10 -3.84 16.26
CA VAL A 765 -9.74 -3.78 16.80
C VAL A 765 -8.97 -2.62 16.17
N THR A 766 -7.98 -2.11 16.89
CA THR A 766 -7.16 -0.98 16.50
C THR A 766 -5.70 -1.25 16.85
N GLY A 767 -4.81 -0.27 16.61
CA GLY A 767 -3.41 -0.38 17.03
C GLY A 767 -3.24 -0.59 18.54
N TYR A 768 -4.22 -0.23 19.38
CA TYR A 768 -4.13 -0.38 20.84
C TYR A 768 -4.07 -1.86 21.23
N GLU A 769 -4.93 -2.68 20.62
CA GLU A 769 -4.94 -4.13 20.90
C GLU A 769 -3.66 -4.79 20.37
N ILE A 770 -3.12 -4.34 19.23
CA ILE A 770 -1.83 -4.81 18.72
C ILE A 770 -0.70 -4.47 19.70
N HIS A 771 -0.63 -3.23 20.20
CA HIS A 771 0.37 -2.82 21.20
C HIS A 771 0.30 -3.69 22.46
N ALA A 772 -0.89 -3.84 23.03
CA ALA A 772 -1.10 -4.67 24.22
C ALA A 772 -0.68 -6.12 23.98
N THR A 773 -1.00 -6.67 22.80
CA THR A 773 -0.61 -8.02 22.38
C THR A 773 0.90 -8.18 22.32
N LEU A 774 1.60 -7.28 21.64
CA LEU A 774 3.05 -7.30 21.54
C LEU A 774 3.71 -7.17 22.92
N LYS A 775 3.15 -6.33 23.79
CA LYS A 775 3.65 -6.12 25.15
C LYS A 775 3.50 -7.36 26.02
N MET A 776 2.37 -8.04 25.91
CA MET A 776 2.10 -9.32 26.57
C MET A 776 3.07 -10.42 26.08
N LEU A 777 3.33 -10.48 24.78
CA LEU A 777 4.30 -11.43 24.20
C LEU A 777 5.72 -11.16 24.71
N ALA A 778 6.13 -9.89 24.78
CA ALA A 778 7.43 -9.50 25.32
C ALA A 778 7.59 -9.88 26.81
N SER A 779 6.58 -9.61 27.65
CA SER A 779 6.63 -9.93 29.08
C SER A 779 6.70 -11.46 29.33
N GLY A 780 6.12 -12.25 28.42
CA GLY A 780 6.02 -13.70 28.55
C GLY A 780 5.03 -14.10 29.66
N GLN A 781 4.04 -13.24 29.93
CA GLN A 781 2.91 -13.50 30.83
C GLN A 781 1.83 -14.37 30.14
N MET A 782 2.25 -15.49 29.53
CA MET A 782 1.32 -16.46 28.92
C MET A 782 1.13 -17.63 29.90
N PRO A 783 -0.11 -17.93 30.35
CA PRO A 783 -0.37 -19.01 31.31
C PRO A 783 -0.16 -20.37 30.66
N GLU A 784 0.47 -21.31 31.35
CA GLU A 784 0.76 -22.63 30.78
C GLU A 784 -0.49 -23.49 30.62
N TYR A 785 -0.43 -24.46 29.70
CA TYR A 785 -1.51 -25.43 29.50
C TYR A 785 -1.88 -26.15 30.80
N GLY A 786 -3.10 -25.91 31.29
CA GLY A 786 -3.62 -26.52 32.52
C GLY A 786 -3.49 -25.65 33.78
N ASP A 787 -2.85 -24.48 33.69
CA ASP A 787 -3.15 -23.36 34.58
C ASP A 787 -4.44 -22.74 34.04
N ASP A 788 -5.59 -23.17 34.55
CA ASP A 788 -6.89 -22.69 34.08
C ASP A 788 -6.98 -21.15 34.18
N ASP A 789 -7.82 -20.56 33.32
CA ASP A 789 -8.22 -19.14 33.35
C ASP A 789 -8.76 -18.71 34.75
N ASP A 790 -8.96 -19.66 35.68
CA ASP A 790 -9.48 -19.50 37.04
C ASP A 790 -8.54 -18.76 38.02
N VAL A 791 -7.21 -18.72 37.78
CA VAL A 791 -6.27 -18.12 38.75
C VAL A 791 -6.32 -16.59 38.78
N ASP A 792 -6.58 -15.94 37.64
CA ASP A 792 -6.69 -14.48 37.52
C ASP A 792 -7.88 -14.00 36.67
N GLY A 793 -8.75 -14.92 36.24
CA GLY A 793 -9.88 -14.61 35.35
C GLY A 793 -9.44 -14.18 33.95
N GLY A 794 -8.24 -14.53 33.49
CA GLY A 794 -7.70 -14.12 32.21
C GLY A 794 -7.23 -12.66 32.17
N ALA A 795 -6.92 -12.04 33.31
CA ALA A 795 -6.52 -10.63 33.38
C ALA A 795 -5.29 -10.30 32.52
N TRP A 796 -4.37 -11.25 32.37
CA TRP A 796 -3.15 -11.13 31.56
C TRP A 796 -3.39 -10.86 30.06
N ARG A 797 -4.54 -11.29 29.51
CA ARG A 797 -4.90 -11.10 28.08
C ARG A 797 -5.83 -9.91 27.83
N ARG A 798 -6.29 -9.20 28.85
CA ARG A 798 -7.26 -8.10 28.71
C ARG A 798 -6.75 -7.00 27.80
N GLY A 799 -7.59 -6.58 26.85
CA GLY A 799 -7.29 -5.55 25.86
C GLY A 799 -6.29 -5.96 24.78
N THR A 800 -5.90 -7.24 24.70
CA THR A 800 -5.07 -7.78 23.62
C THR A 800 -5.93 -8.37 22.50
N LEU A 801 -5.32 -8.75 21.38
CA LEU A 801 -5.99 -9.54 20.34
C LEU A 801 -6.37 -10.96 20.83
N PHE A 802 -5.82 -11.40 21.97
CA PHE A 802 -6.14 -12.67 22.61
C PHE A 802 -7.29 -12.58 23.62
N ASP A 803 -7.86 -11.38 23.83
CA ASP A 803 -8.92 -11.15 24.80
C ASP A 803 -10.24 -11.77 24.34
N GLU A 804 -10.69 -12.84 25.00
CA GLU A 804 -12.00 -13.46 24.74
C GLU A 804 -13.17 -12.60 25.27
N GLU A 805 -12.89 -11.59 26.11
CA GLU A 805 -13.89 -10.67 26.67
C GLU A 805 -14.07 -9.40 25.83
N LEU A 806 -13.29 -9.23 24.74
CA LEU A 806 -13.44 -8.07 23.88
C LEU A 806 -14.82 -8.10 23.23
N ASP A 807 -15.62 -7.08 23.54
CA ASP A 807 -17.01 -6.96 23.09
C ASP A 807 -17.08 -6.88 21.55
N PRO A 808 -17.70 -7.87 20.86
CA PRO A 808 -17.91 -7.81 19.42
C PRO A 808 -18.79 -6.62 18.97
N ALA A 809 -19.59 -6.06 19.88
CA ALA A 809 -20.44 -4.89 19.68
C ALA A 809 -19.75 -3.57 20.09
N ARG A 810 -18.44 -3.59 20.37
CA ARG A 810 -17.67 -2.40 20.77
C ARG A 810 -17.84 -1.25 19.78
N THR A 811 -18.20 -0.08 20.30
CA THR A 811 -18.35 1.14 19.50
C THR A 811 -16.99 1.75 19.15
N CYS A 812 -16.95 2.62 18.13
CA CYS A 812 -15.74 3.39 17.81
C CYS A 812 -15.19 4.18 19.00
N GLU A 813 -16.05 4.78 19.82
CA GLU A 813 -15.64 5.52 21.02
C GLU A 813 -14.92 4.61 22.00
N GLN A 814 -15.49 3.43 22.29
CA GLN A 814 -14.84 2.42 23.13
C GLN A 814 -13.54 1.92 22.51
N ALA A 815 -13.47 1.84 21.17
CA ALA A 815 -12.29 1.52 20.37
C ALA A 815 -11.29 2.67 20.22
N LYS A 816 -11.58 3.85 20.78
CA LYS A 816 -10.75 5.06 20.66
C LYS A 816 -10.50 5.46 19.20
N VAL A 817 -11.45 5.15 18.31
CA VAL A 817 -11.48 5.60 16.92
C VAL A 817 -12.17 6.96 16.89
N PRO A 818 -11.51 8.03 16.40
CA PRO A 818 -12.15 9.34 16.27
C PRO A 818 -13.37 9.29 15.35
N ALA A 819 -14.34 10.19 15.57
CA ALA A 819 -15.63 10.16 14.88
C ALA A 819 -15.49 10.29 13.35
N GLU A 820 -14.54 11.09 12.89
CA GLU A 820 -14.21 11.29 11.47
C GLU A 820 -13.61 10.06 10.80
N TYR A 821 -13.05 9.13 11.60
CA TYR A 821 -12.55 7.85 11.12
C TYR A 821 -13.54 6.73 11.39
N CYS A 822 -14.61 6.93 12.16
CA CYS A 822 -15.53 5.86 12.52
C CYS A 822 -16.47 5.46 11.38
N HIS A 823 -16.35 4.22 10.90
CA HIS A 823 -17.26 3.62 9.91
C HIS A 823 -18.21 2.55 10.48
N CYS A 824 -18.17 2.40 11.79
CA CYS A 824 -18.87 1.34 12.49
C CYS A 824 -20.02 1.98 13.29
N LYS A 825 -21.29 1.68 12.95
CA LYS A 825 -22.47 2.19 13.67
C LYS A 825 -23.05 1.20 14.66
#